data_AF-A0A536C9M3-F1
#
_entry.id   AF-A0A536C9M3-F1
#
_cell.length_a   1.000
_cell.length_b   1.000
_cell.length_c   1.000
_cell.angle_alpha   90.00
_cell.angle_beta   90.00
_cell.angle_gamma   90.00
#
_symmetry.space_group_name_H-M   'P 1'
#
loop_
_entity.id
_entity.type
_entity.pdbx_description
1 polymer ?
#
loop_
_entity_poly.entity_id
_entity_poly.type
_entity_poly.pdbx_seq_one_letter_code
_entity_poly.pdbx_strand_id
1 'polypeptide(L)'
;MLIAGPGASPAAAACGGPRQPTMSVYLPNITKMLGGSDGWVTPFIVQNVGTVATTLEVSFYRFSDGALLSCRQVTNLLPGTSFADFPNNDTDLPADTQFSVVVRSFGAQIVSVVNEHQGLSNPARNEALSYVGLSSGTSVLALPYVAKFVGGWIVTFVVQNLGPANAAVTARFTSYDGTKTATVTRTIAPGASRFVDPSVEPALVTGTEYSVLVTADQPIAAIANAHNDAASVSNPMGFSYNGIAVGSAPQTYIPSVARNADGIARTSRVVIQNLGTLDAVPTLSFQRPGAGQVNVTVPVPIRPGAAWAFDPRLLVDGRTPCPAQGTAACLGEGDWSLVVSGGTLAVLAMSLSPVTALGFIGTSAPGNRAYLPNVTRTLGGANGWTTPIVLQSAGATSATLRWYRFSDGSLVTRQNVSGLVPGSSVRIDPRSVAGLTDDTQYAIVVDGQGGNVVAIVMEFAFFGGDGAMAYEGFKATVDTAPTPAAVALAPASASIAASGTAQFTAVVKDQFDNPSPSSVMWSVTPPSLGTITPSGLFTAGTGFGSGVVSATAGTVTATASITVTAPTTTTVGGITFRLDVSGSADVYAETTVSAVDSSSIVVQVNADVGAVQTDYGRRFTVRPKVYVMTTTASYTTAMQTIFGYTPAQAQEIASHSQGVFVERSGAIALNWQGVSRTKPATTVRHELTHMIEHQIAANIDSVAWLNEGNANLEEFTIAGDQWDSMLSRYGAASMAVNNLLFAIPDITSRSVWNARSEPALTNEYYQATQLVQLLRNDLGQAGVLRVLELMGAGQTFEAAYAAQAGRSFASFSEGAAARLRALAQTYPGVATATDNPRGAGLSFDLYGFTPNSQVTVFINGPASSVPRTVTVESNGTYFNYLDAAWPPGQYTVTATWAGGSVSATGIHTLTANVGSVSFDAGAELVLELPIRLSVTSAP
;
A
#
# COMPACT_ATOMS: atom_id res chain seq x y z
N MET A 1 -27.66 7.41 17.98
CA MET A 1 -26.35 6.78 17.67
C MET A 1 -26.35 6.52 16.17
N LEU A 2 -25.87 7.50 15.40
CA LEU A 2 -26.09 7.62 13.93
C LEU A 2 -24.76 7.68 13.16
N ILE A 3 -23.65 7.50 13.87
CA ILE A 3 -22.30 7.49 13.33
C ILE A 3 -21.56 6.40 14.10
N ALA A 4 -21.13 5.35 13.40
CA ALA A 4 -20.20 4.37 13.97
C ALA A 4 -18.81 5.02 13.97
N GLY A 5 -18.53 5.86 14.97
CA GLY A 5 -17.22 6.46 15.28
C GLY A 5 -16.62 7.36 14.18
N PRO A 6 -16.47 8.65 14.50
CA PRO A 6 -15.09 9.10 14.66
C PRO A 6 -14.86 9.66 16.08
N GLY A 7 -13.59 9.75 16.46
CA GLY A 7 -13.17 10.43 17.69
C GLY A 7 -13.66 11.89 17.73
N ALA A 8 -13.52 12.51 18.90
CA ALA A 8 -13.92 13.89 19.17
C ALA A 8 -13.68 14.83 17.97
N SER A 9 -14.66 15.67 17.64
CA SER A 9 -14.54 16.72 16.63
C SER A 9 -13.21 17.48 16.84
N PRO A 10 -12.43 17.74 15.78
CA PRO A 10 -11.18 18.47 15.93
C PRO A 10 -11.44 19.82 16.63
N ALA A 11 -10.58 20.16 17.58
CA ALA A 11 -10.72 21.38 18.37
C ALA A 11 -10.73 22.62 17.46
N ALA A 12 -11.47 23.65 17.87
CA ALA A 12 -11.48 24.94 17.19
C ALA A 12 -10.05 25.47 16.98
N ALA A 13 -9.74 25.86 15.75
CA ALA A 13 -8.49 26.48 15.36
C ALA A 13 -8.77 27.77 14.57
N ALA A 14 -7.77 28.62 14.38
CA ALA A 14 -7.88 29.68 13.38
C ALA A 14 -7.95 29.02 11.99
N CYS A 15 -8.79 29.53 11.09
CA CYS A 15 -8.69 29.13 9.68
C CYS A 15 -7.26 29.43 9.19
N GLY A 16 -6.76 28.62 8.25
CA GLY A 16 -5.45 28.85 7.66
C GLY A 16 -5.34 30.26 7.04
N GLY A 17 -4.10 30.72 6.86
CA GLY A 17 -3.83 31.95 6.11
C GLY A 17 -4.39 31.90 4.68
N PRO A 18 -4.41 33.02 3.95
CA PRO A 18 -5.09 33.13 2.66
C PRO A 18 -4.53 32.12 1.64
N ARG A 19 -5.30 31.04 1.40
CA ARG A 19 -5.08 30.05 0.35
C ARG A 19 -6.36 29.90 -0.45
N GLN A 20 -6.22 29.73 -1.76
CA GLN A 20 -7.35 29.45 -2.62
C GLN A 20 -7.78 27.99 -2.44
N PRO A 21 -9.03 27.71 -2.04
CA PRO A 21 -9.52 26.34 -1.93
C PRO A 21 -9.66 25.71 -3.31
N THR A 22 -9.46 24.40 -3.40
CA THR A 22 -9.80 23.61 -4.59
C THR A 22 -11.30 23.65 -4.85
N MET A 23 -12.10 23.58 -3.78
CA MET A 23 -13.55 23.69 -3.84
C MET A 23 -14.13 24.16 -2.50
N SER A 24 -15.35 24.71 -2.54
CA SER A 24 -16.15 24.99 -1.34
C SER A 24 -17.53 24.35 -1.46
N VAL A 25 -18.01 23.79 -0.36
CA VAL A 25 -19.37 23.24 -0.21
C VAL A 25 -20.06 24.01 0.91
N TYR A 26 -21.29 24.45 0.63
CA TYR A 26 -22.09 25.32 1.47
C TYR A 26 -23.26 24.53 2.08
N LEU A 27 -23.40 24.59 3.40
CA LEU A 27 -24.45 23.92 4.16
C LEU A 27 -25.33 25.01 4.82
N PRO A 28 -26.49 25.36 4.22
CA PRO A 28 -27.23 26.56 4.62
C PRO A 28 -27.79 26.52 6.04
N ASN A 29 -28.09 25.33 6.57
CA ASN A 29 -28.72 25.13 7.86
C ASN A 29 -28.09 23.98 8.63
N ILE A 30 -27.35 24.28 9.69
CA ILE A 30 -26.80 23.33 10.65
C ILE A 30 -27.22 23.77 12.05
N THR A 31 -27.72 22.85 12.88
CA THR A 31 -28.24 23.18 14.22
C THR A 31 -27.61 22.32 15.30
N LYS A 32 -27.49 22.91 16.50
CA LYS A 32 -27.13 22.23 17.73
C LYS A 32 -28.21 22.47 18.78
N MET A 33 -28.95 21.42 19.13
CA MET A 33 -30.00 21.43 20.16
C MET A 33 -31.00 22.60 19.99
N LEU A 34 -31.33 22.97 18.74
CA LEU A 34 -32.19 24.13 18.47
C LEU A 34 -33.65 23.82 18.83
N GLY A 35 -34.21 24.57 19.77
CA GLY A 35 -35.49 24.28 20.41
C GLY A 35 -35.37 23.51 21.73
N GLY A 36 -34.18 23.42 22.32
CA GLY A 36 -33.93 22.81 23.62
C GLY A 36 -33.23 21.44 23.56
N SER A 37 -33.25 20.70 24.68
CA SER A 37 -32.43 19.49 24.83
C SER A 37 -32.76 18.34 23.87
N ASP A 38 -33.97 18.32 23.33
CA ASP A 38 -34.44 17.37 22.31
C ASP A 38 -34.80 18.07 20.98
N GLY A 39 -34.25 19.28 20.80
CA GLY A 39 -34.43 20.09 19.62
C GLY A 39 -33.67 19.56 18.41
N TRP A 40 -33.64 20.36 17.34
CA TRP A 40 -32.95 20.01 16.11
C TRP A 40 -31.45 19.82 16.32
N VAL A 41 -30.92 18.76 15.73
CA VAL A 41 -29.50 18.48 15.54
C VAL A 41 -29.27 18.14 14.08
N THR A 42 -28.19 18.67 13.50
CA THR A 42 -27.97 18.56 12.06
C THR A 42 -26.60 17.98 11.72
N PRO A 43 -26.41 16.64 11.77
CA PRO A 43 -25.16 16.03 11.34
C PRO A 43 -24.91 16.25 9.86
N PHE A 44 -23.64 16.37 9.48
CA PHE A 44 -23.25 16.42 8.08
C PHE A 44 -22.05 15.52 7.81
N ILE A 45 -22.02 14.97 6.60
CA ILE A 45 -21.01 14.05 6.13
C ILE A 45 -20.34 14.69 4.91
N VAL A 46 -19.01 14.70 4.86
CA VAL A 46 -18.21 15.23 3.75
C VAL A 46 -17.31 14.12 3.21
N GLN A 47 -17.49 13.75 1.94
CA GLN A 47 -16.66 12.76 1.26
C GLN A 47 -15.58 13.44 0.41
N ASN A 48 -14.35 12.94 0.46
CA ASN A 48 -13.33 13.25 -0.54
C ASN A 48 -13.57 12.42 -1.82
N VAL A 49 -13.95 13.08 -2.91
CA VAL A 49 -14.22 12.45 -4.21
C VAL A 49 -13.09 12.66 -5.23
N GLY A 50 -12.00 13.30 -4.81
CA GLY A 50 -10.81 13.43 -5.64
C GLY A 50 -9.85 12.23 -5.52
N THR A 51 -8.67 12.38 -6.11
CA THR A 51 -7.65 11.32 -6.24
C THR A 51 -6.48 11.45 -5.27
N VAL A 52 -6.45 12.54 -4.49
CA VAL A 52 -5.40 12.81 -3.50
C VAL A 52 -6.02 13.09 -2.13
N ALA A 53 -5.22 12.91 -1.07
CA ALA A 53 -5.64 13.31 0.27
C ALA A 53 -5.93 14.82 0.30
N THR A 54 -6.96 15.22 1.03
CA THR A 54 -7.38 16.62 1.14
C THR A 54 -7.35 17.09 2.58
N THR A 55 -7.13 18.39 2.76
CA THR A 55 -7.39 19.06 4.04
C THR A 55 -8.70 19.82 3.92
N LEU A 56 -9.60 19.64 4.89
CA LEU A 56 -10.83 20.41 4.99
C LEU A 56 -10.67 21.55 5.99
N GLU A 57 -11.24 22.71 5.68
CA GLU A 57 -11.55 23.77 6.63
C GLU A 57 -13.06 23.90 6.76
N VAL A 58 -13.59 23.72 7.97
CA VAL A 58 -15.02 23.75 8.28
C VAL A 58 -15.32 25.00 9.09
N SER A 59 -15.92 26.01 8.47
CA SER A 59 -16.24 27.30 9.09
C SER A 59 -17.71 27.37 9.50
N PHE A 60 -17.98 27.68 10.77
CA PHE A 60 -19.33 27.86 11.32
C PHE A 60 -19.65 29.34 11.51
N TYR A 61 -20.64 29.85 10.78
CA TYR A 61 -21.16 31.21 10.92
C TYR A 61 -22.46 31.17 11.70
N ARG A 62 -22.55 31.94 12.79
CA ARG A 62 -23.77 32.03 13.60
C ARG A 62 -24.88 32.65 12.77
N PHE A 63 -26.06 32.03 12.80
CA PHE A 63 -27.17 32.48 11.96
C PHE A 63 -27.70 33.87 12.35
N SER A 64 -27.73 34.19 13.65
CA SER A 64 -28.35 35.44 14.16
C SER A 64 -27.62 36.71 13.73
N ASP A 65 -26.29 36.72 13.73
CA ASP A 65 -25.46 37.91 13.46
C ASP A 65 -24.49 37.72 12.28
N GLY A 66 -24.31 36.50 11.77
CA GLY A 66 -23.37 36.17 10.70
C GLY A 66 -21.92 36.05 11.16
N ALA A 67 -21.64 36.08 12.46
CA ALA A 67 -20.27 36.01 12.98
C ALA A 67 -19.67 34.61 12.79
N LEU A 68 -18.42 34.54 12.31
CA LEU A 68 -17.63 33.30 12.30
C LEU A 68 -17.29 32.92 13.76
N LEU A 69 -17.79 31.77 14.22
CA LEU A 69 -17.57 31.30 15.59
C LEU A 69 -16.44 30.31 15.73
N SER A 70 -16.39 29.35 14.81
CA SER A 70 -15.40 28.28 14.83
C SER A 70 -14.93 27.95 13.42
N CYS A 71 -13.67 27.57 13.32
CA CYS A 71 -13.08 27.00 12.13
C CYS A 71 -12.33 25.73 12.55
N ARG A 72 -12.61 24.62 11.89
CA ARG A 72 -11.96 23.34 12.18
C ARG A 72 -11.16 22.86 11.00
N GLN A 73 -10.03 22.22 11.26
CA GLN A 73 -9.25 21.56 10.22
C GLN A 73 -9.37 20.04 10.33
N VAL A 74 -9.69 19.40 9.20
CA VAL A 74 -9.64 17.94 9.04
C VAL A 74 -8.51 17.64 8.06
N THR A 75 -7.36 17.24 8.56
CA THR A 75 -6.18 16.98 7.75
C THR A 75 -6.16 15.54 7.24
N ASN A 76 -5.59 15.32 6.05
CA ASN A 76 -5.33 13.99 5.51
C ASN A 76 -6.59 13.13 5.31
N LEU A 77 -7.70 13.74 4.89
CA LEU A 77 -8.88 12.98 4.48
C LEU A 77 -8.59 12.29 3.15
N LEU A 78 -8.45 10.97 3.17
CA LEU A 78 -8.00 10.18 2.02
C LEU A 78 -9.06 10.11 0.90
N PRO A 79 -8.68 9.84 -0.36
CA PRO A 79 -9.62 9.59 -1.45
C PRO A 79 -10.66 8.53 -1.12
N GLY A 80 -11.92 8.78 -1.44
CA GLY A 80 -13.02 7.84 -1.23
C GLY A 80 -13.50 7.73 0.22
N THR A 81 -12.83 8.38 1.17
CA THR A 81 -13.22 8.39 2.58
C THR A 81 -14.06 9.60 2.91
N SER A 82 -14.84 9.48 3.97
CA SER A 82 -15.71 10.56 4.45
C SER A 82 -15.25 11.04 5.84
N PHE A 83 -15.69 12.24 6.20
CA PHE A 83 -15.66 12.82 7.53
C PHE A 83 -17.11 13.09 7.94
N ALA A 84 -17.47 12.87 9.20
CA ALA A 84 -18.79 13.24 9.71
C ALA A 84 -18.65 14.12 10.95
N ASP A 85 -19.51 15.12 11.03
CA ASP A 85 -19.63 16.03 12.16
C ASP A 85 -21.02 15.88 12.79
N PHE A 86 -21.06 15.82 14.12
CA PHE A 86 -22.31 15.71 14.89
C PHE A 86 -22.38 16.89 15.86
N PRO A 87 -23.10 17.99 15.52
CA PRO A 87 -23.02 19.25 16.26
C PRO A 87 -23.29 19.15 17.76
N ASN A 88 -24.14 18.21 18.21
CA ASN A 88 -24.39 18.03 19.64
C ASN A 88 -23.18 17.51 20.44
N ASN A 89 -22.18 16.91 19.77
CA ASN A 89 -20.93 16.48 20.41
C ASN A 89 -19.87 17.60 20.45
N ASP A 90 -20.13 18.73 19.80
CA ASP A 90 -19.16 19.81 19.68
C ASP A 90 -19.11 20.65 20.95
N THR A 91 -17.94 20.88 21.50
CA THR A 91 -17.79 21.64 22.76
C THR A 91 -17.60 23.15 22.54
N ASP A 92 -17.22 23.54 21.32
CA ASP A 92 -16.93 24.90 20.89
C ASP A 92 -18.14 25.64 20.29
N LEU A 93 -19.26 24.94 20.06
CA LEU A 93 -20.50 25.53 19.56
C LEU A 93 -21.52 25.73 20.69
N PRO A 94 -22.20 26.89 20.77
CA PRO A 94 -23.29 27.09 21.72
C PRO A 94 -24.47 26.16 21.41
N ALA A 95 -25.11 25.63 22.45
CA ALA A 95 -26.38 24.91 22.33
C ALA A 95 -27.52 25.88 21.95
N ASP A 96 -28.65 25.33 21.54
CA ASP A 96 -29.83 26.07 21.09
C ASP A 96 -29.52 27.12 20.02
N THR A 97 -28.68 26.73 19.06
CA THR A 97 -28.13 27.64 18.06
C THR A 97 -28.17 27.04 16.66
N GLN A 98 -28.41 27.92 15.70
CA GLN A 98 -28.39 27.65 14.26
C GLN A 98 -27.14 28.30 13.63
N PHE A 99 -26.59 27.62 12.63
CA PHE A 99 -25.38 28.01 11.91
C PHE A 99 -25.56 27.82 10.40
N SER A 100 -24.84 28.62 9.62
CA SER A 100 -24.48 28.25 8.25
C SER A 100 -23.04 27.76 8.24
N VAL A 101 -22.75 26.71 7.47
CA VAL A 101 -21.42 26.11 7.40
C VAL A 101 -20.84 26.24 5.99
N VAL A 102 -19.54 26.51 5.93
CA VAL A 102 -18.76 26.48 4.68
C VAL A 102 -17.60 25.50 4.87
N VAL A 103 -17.61 24.44 4.07
CA VAL A 103 -16.54 23.44 4.02
C VAL A 103 -15.65 23.74 2.82
N ARG A 104 -14.39 24.07 3.06
CA ARG A 104 -13.37 24.30 2.02
C ARG A 104 -12.44 23.11 1.94
N SER A 105 -12.16 22.63 0.74
CA SER A 105 -11.18 21.56 0.52
C SER A 105 -9.92 22.09 -0.15
N PHE A 106 -8.77 21.53 0.19
CA PHE A 106 -7.47 21.85 -0.38
C PHE A 106 -6.81 20.57 -0.91
N GLY A 107 -6.70 20.48 -2.24
CA GLY A 107 -6.09 19.37 -2.96
C GLY A 107 -7.08 18.50 -3.72
N ALA A 108 -8.31 18.34 -3.21
CA ALA A 108 -9.31 17.45 -3.81
C ALA A 108 -10.72 18.04 -3.86
N GLN A 109 -11.55 17.49 -4.75
CA GLN A 109 -13.00 17.73 -4.76
C GLN A 109 -13.68 16.97 -3.61
N ILE A 110 -14.78 17.52 -3.12
CA ILE A 110 -15.59 16.98 -2.03
C ILE A 110 -17.09 17.05 -2.36
N VAL A 111 -17.87 16.19 -1.73
CA VAL A 111 -19.34 16.27 -1.72
C VAL A 111 -19.82 16.16 -0.28
N SER A 112 -21.01 16.65 0.03
CA SER A 112 -21.52 16.57 1.40
C SER A 112 -23.02 16.35 1.45
N VAL A 113 -23.48 15.48 2.33
CA VAL A 113 -24.90 15.31 2.66
C VAL A 113 -25.13 15.78 4.09
N VAL A 114 -26.31 16.34 4.34
CA VAL A 114 -26.74 16.84 5.64
C VAL A 114 -27.99 16.08 6.04
N ASN A 115 -28.00 15.55 7.26
CA ASN A 115 -29.19 14.96 7.87
C ASN A 115 -29.66 15.89 9.00
N GLU A 116 -30.94 16.21 9.04
CA GLU A 116 -31.56 17.05 10.07
C GLU A 116 -32.48 16.16 10.91
N HIS A 117 -32.29 16.16 12.23
CA HIS A 117 -33.06 15.33 13.15
C HIS A 117 -33.62 16.14 14.31
N GLN A 118 -34.82 15.77 14.76
CA GLN A 118 -35.43 16.28 15.99
C GLN A 118 -36.08 15.14 16.77
N GLY A 119 -36.26 15.34 18.08
CA GLY A 119 -37.11 14.48 18.89
C GLY A 119 -36.47 13.16 19.29
N LEU A 120 -35.15 13.04 19.19
CA LEU A 120 -34.37 11.81 19.39
C LEU A 120 -34.63 11.12 20.75
N SER A 121 -35.07 11.86 21.77
CA SER A 121 -35.46 11.33 23.08
C SER A 121 -36.89 10.80 23.14
N ASN A 122 -37.75 11.19 22.19
CA ASN A 122 -39.13 10.75 22.04
C ASN A 122 -39.37 10.09 20.66
N PRO A 123 -39.15 8.77 20.53
CA PRO A 123 -39.24 8.08 19.25
C PRO A 123 -40.56 8.23 18.50
N ALA A 124 -41.67 8.51 19.18
CA ALA A 124 -42.98 8.72 18.53
C ALA A 124 -43.09 10.05 17.79
N ARG A 125 -42.21 11.02 18.11
CA ARG A 125 -42.16 12.35 17.51
C ARG A 125 -40.84 12.63 16.78
N ASN A 126 -40.04 11.60 16.52
CA ASN A 126 -38.83 11.76 15.72
C ASN A 126 -39.17 12.32 14.35
N GLU A 127 -38.34 13.24 13.87
CA GLU A 127 -38.35 13.74 12.50
C GLU A 127 -36.96 13.61 11.89
N ALA A 128 -36.93 13.31 10.59
CA ALA A 128 -35.70 13.15 9.83
C ALA A 128 -35.85 13.80 8.46
N LEU A 129 -34.89 14.65 8.09
CA LEU A 129 -34.85 15.33 6.81
C LEU A 129 -33.42 15.24 6.27
N SER A 130 -33.27 15.33 4.95
CA SER A 130 -31.95 15.29 4.33
C SER A 130 -31.89 16.25 3.15
N TYR A 131 -30.73 16.86 2.96
CA TYR A 131 -30.42 17.68 1.80
C TYR A 131 -28.95 17.52 1.42
N VAL A 132 -28.61 17.88 0.18
CA VAL A 132 -27.22 17.85 -0.29
C VAL A 132 -26.53 19.21 -0.14
N GLY A 133 -25.27 19.19 0.24
CA GLY A 133 -24.39 20.35 0.28
C GLY A 133 -24.22 20.97 -1.10
N LEU A 134 -24.16 22.30 -1.15
CA LEU A 134 -24.23 23.08 -2.37
C LEU A 134 -22.84 23.55 -2.77
N SER A 135 -22.32 23.08 -3.91
CA SER A 135 -20.96 23.41 -4.40
C SER A 135 -20.92 24.53 -5.44
N SER A 136 -22.08 25.01 -5.87
CA SER A 136 -22.21 26.10 -6.84
C SER A 136 -23.42 26.97 -6.50
N GLY A 137 -23.30 28.27 -6.77
CA GLY A 137 -24.37 29.24 -6.58
C GLY A 137 -24.88 29.79 -7.92
N THR A 138 -26.08 30.35 -7.89
CA THR A 138 -26.73 31.00 -9.04
C THR A 138 -27.38 32.30 -8.60
N SER A 139 -27.65 33.20 -9.54
CA SER A 139 -28.44 34.42 -9.27
C SER A 139 -29.94 34.16 -9.25
N VAL A 140 -30.41 33.00 -9.73
CA VAL A 140 -31.84 32.64 -9.76
C VAL A 140 -32.06 31.18 -9.35
N LEU A 141 -32.85 30.98 -8.29
CA LEU A 141 -33.26 29.68 -7.77
C LEU A 141 -34.78 29.52 -7.79
N ALA A 142 -35.22 28.29 -7.98
CA ALA A 142 -36.61 27.87 -7.92
C ALA A 142 -36.87 27.00 -6.69
N LEU A 143 -37.97 27.28 -6.01
CA LEU A 143 -38.51 26.45 -4.93
C LEU A 143 -39.94 26.08 -5.32
N PRO A 144 -40.17 24.89 -5.91
CA PRO A 144 -41.47 24.53 -6.46
C PRO A 144 -42.60 24.51 -5.44
N TYR A 145 -42.28 24.24 -4.16
CA TYR A 145 -43.27 24.07 -3.10
C TYR A 145 -42.89 24.84 -1.84
N VAL A 146 -43.67 25.88 -1.53
CA VAL A 146 -43.65 26.59 -0.25
C VAL A 146 -45.08 26.74 0.26
N ALA A 147 -45.38 26.22 1.45
CA ALA A 147 -46.73 26.25 2.01
C ALA A 147 -46.82 27.13 3.26
N LYS A 148 -47.97 27.80 3.42
CA LYS A 148 -48.37 28.47 4.66
C LYS A 148 -49.63 27.82 5.22
N PHE A 149 -49.47 26.87 6.14
CA PHE A 149 -50.55 26.13 6.81
C PHE A 149 -51.54 25.42 5.85
N VAL A 150 -51.03 24.72 4.84
CA VAL A 150 -51.86 23.90 3.94
C VAL A 150 -51.87 22.47 4.44
N GLY A 151 -53.00 22.00 4.97
CA GLY A 151 -53.07 20.67 5.58
C GLY A 151 -52.11 20.49 6.78
N GLY A 152 -51.78 21.59 7.47
CA GLY A 152 -50.80 21.63 8.56
C GLY A 152 -49.37 21.98 8.12
N TRP A 153 -49.05 21.89 6.82
CA TRP A 153 -47.70 22.09 6.31
C TRP A 153 -47.24 23.56 6.35
N ILE A 154 -46.03 23.77 6.84
CA ILE A 154 -45.26 25.02 6.77
C ILE A 154 -43.93 24.70 6.08
N VAL A 155 -43.51 25.52 5.12
CA VAL A 155 -42.23 25.31 4.42
C VAL A 155 -41.33 26.52 4.59
N THR A 156 -40.36 26.42 5.49
CA THR A 156 -39.34 27.44 5.70
C THR A 156 -38.20 27.17 4.75
N PHE A 157 -37.71 28.19 4.05
CA PHE A 157 -36.52 28.05 3.23
C PHE A 157 -35.39 28.95 3.70
N VAL A 158 -34.17 28.44 3.54
CA VAL A 158 -32.93 29.07 4.00
C VAL A 158 -32.06 29.35 2.78
N VAL A 159 -31.68 30.62 2.60
CA VAL A 159 -30.82 31.06 1.50
C VAL A 159 -29.45 31.39 2.07
N GLN A 160 -28.40 30.84 1.46
CA GLN A 160 -27.00 31.15 1.78
C GLN A 160 -26.36 31.96 0.65
N ASN A 161 -25.54 32.93 1.03
CA ASN A 161 -24.77 33.73 0.09
C ASN A 161 -23.40 33.11 -0.17
N LEU A 162 -23.13 32.77 -1.43
CA LEU A 162 -21.88 32.15 -1.90
C LEU A 162 -20.93 33.20 -2.52
N GLY A 163 -21.39 34.44 -2.67
CA GLY A 163 -20.62 35.55 -3.22
C GLY A 163 -19.70 36.24 -2.20
N PRO A 164 -18.74 37.04 -2.67
CA PRO A 164 -17.79 37.75 -1.82
C PRO A 164 -18.35 39.03 -1.18
N ALA A 165 -19.54 39.50 -1.57
CA ALA A 165 -20.18 40.71 -1.04
C ALA A 165 -21.56 40.41 -0.47
N ASN A 166 -22.17 41.35 0.24
CA ASN A 166 -23.55 41.21 0.73
C ASN A 166 -24.51 40.97 -0.45
N ALA A 167 -25.35 39.94 -0.35
CA ALA A 167 -26.36 39.61 -1.36
C ALA A 167 -27.69 40.31 -1.04
N ALA A 168 -28.26 41.01 -2.02
CA ALA A 168 -29.65 41.47 -2.02
C ALA A 168 -30.54 40.38 -2.64
N VAL A 169 -31.24 39.64 -1.78
CA VAL A 169 -32.08 38.50 -2.17
C VAL A 169 -33.55 38.91 -2.21
N THR A 170 -34.24 38.56 -3.30
CA THR A 170 -35.68 38.77 -3.50
C THR A 170 -36.38 37.46 -3.78
N ALA A 171 -37.30 37.04 -2.92
CA ALA A 171 -38.14 35.86 -3.11
C ALA A 171 -39.53 36.29 -3.58
N ARG A 172 -39.89 35.91 -4.81
CA ARG A 172 -41.22 36.15 -5.41
C ARG A 172 -42.07 34.89 -5.31
N PHE A 173 -43.18 34.98 -4.58
CA PHE A 173 -44.14 33.92 -4.35
C PHE A 173 -45.28 34.03 -5.36
N THR A 174 -45.68 32.92 -5.96
CA THR A 174 -46.84 32.81 -6.87
C THR A 174 -47.64 31.56 -6.51
N SER A 175 -48.92 31.73 -6.17
CA SER A 175 -49.79 30.58 -5.86
C SER A 175 -49.97 29.69 -7.09
N TYR A 176 -50.28 28.41 -6.90
CA TYR A 176 -50.40 27.46 -8.02
C TYR A 176 -51.53 27.82 -9.01
N ASP A 177 -52.60 28.46 -8.53
CA ASP A 177 -53.66 29.02 -9.38
C ASP A 177 -53.29 30.37 -10.01
N GLY A 178 -52.14 30.94 -9.66
CA GLY A 178 -51.62 32.22 -10.11
C GLY A 178 -52.34 33.45 -9.56
N THR A 179 -53.30 33.30 -8.63
CA THR A 179 -54.16 34.40 -8.18
C THR A 179 -53.55 35.24 -7.05
N LYS A 180 -52.60 34.68 -6.30
CA LYS A 180 -51.94 35.33 -5.15
C LYS A 180 -50.45 35.45 -5.42
N THR A 181 -49.90 36.64 -5.20
CA THR A 181 -48.46 36.89 -5.29
C THR A 181 -47.97 37.69 -4.10
N ALA A 182 -46.71 37.50 -3.73
CA ALA A 182 -46.05 38.26 -2.68
C ALA A 182 -44.54 38.35 -2.97
N THR A 183 -43.87 39.32 -2.36
CA THR A 183 -42.42 39.48 -2.45
C THR A 183 -41.83 39.69 -1.07
N VAL A 184 -40.77 38.96 -0.75
CA VAL A 184 -40.02 39.06 0.50
C VAL A 184 -38.56 39.29 0.15
N THR A 185 -37.89 40.22 0.83
CA THR A 185 -36.48 40.53 0.60
C THR A 185 -35.62 40.23 1.83
N ARG A 186 -34.33 39.95 1.58
CA ARG A 186 -33.30 39.75 2.60
C ARG A 186 -31.97 40.34 2.13
N THR A 187 -31.15 40.77 3.08
CA THR A 187 -29.73 41.06 2.85
C THR A 187 -28.89 40.02 3.60
N ILE A 188 -27.95 39.38 2.91
CA ILE A 188 -27.20 38.23 3.44
C ILE A 188 -25.70 38.46 3.27
N ALA A 189 -24.94 38.43 4.37
CA ALA A 189 -23.48 38.58 4.34
C ALA A 189 -22.79 37.36 3.67
N PRO A 190 -21.56 37.52 3.13
CA PRO A 190 -20.80 36.41 2.54
C PRO A 190 -20.70 35.19 3.46
N GLY A 191 -21.02 34.00 2.96
CA GLY A 191 -21.00 32.73 3.72
C GLY A 191 -22.13 32.56 4.75
N ALA A 192 -22.85 33.62 5.09
CA ALA A 192 -23.98 33.59 6.01
C ALA A 192 -25.28 33.12 5.32
N SER A 193 -26.24 32.69 6.13
CA SER A 193 -27.60 32.32 5.70
C SER A 193 -28.68 33.22 6.32
N ARG A 194 -29.84 33.30 5.66
CA ARG A 194 -31.08 33.87 6.20
C ARG A 194 -32.29 33.02 5.78
N PHE A 195 -33.26 32.87 6.67
CA PHE A 195 -34.50 32.16 6.37
C PHE A 195 -35.64 33.09 5.94
N VAL A 196 -36.61 32.52 5.25
CA VAL A 196 -37.96 33.04 5.08
C VAL A 196 -38.91 31.98 5.61
N ASP A 197 -39.62 32.32 6.67
CA ASP A 197 -40.56 31.44 7.37
C ASP A 197 -41.99 31.91 7.10
N PRO A 198 -42.77 31.18 6.29
CA PRO A 198 -44.13 31.58 5.96
C PRO A 198 -45.05 31.80 7.14
N SER A 199 -44.77 31.18 8.30
CA SER A 199 -45.61 31.32 9.49
C SER A 199 -45.62 32.76 10.04
N VAL A 200 -44.51 33.49 9.87
CA VAL A 200 -44.34 34.87 10.37
C VAL A 200 -44.35 35.93 9.27
N GLU A 201 -44.31 35.54 7.99
CA GLU A 201 -44.39 36.51 6.87
C GLU A 201 -45.82 37.04 6.67
N PRO A 202 -46.10 38.33 6.94
CA PRO A 202 -47.46 38.88 6.86
C PRO A 202 -47.96 39.01 5.43
N ALA A 203 -47.06 39.09 4.44
CA ALA A 203 -47.41 39.21 3.02
C ALA A 203 -47.96 37.90 2.42
N LEU A 204 -47.77 36.76 3.11
CA LEU A 204 -48.23 35.45 2.65
C LEU A 204 -49.61 35.10 3.22
N VAL A 205 -50.43 34.44 2.42
CA VAL A 205 -51.81 34.11 2.74
C VAL A 205 -51.90 32.68 3.29
N THR A 206 -52.47 32.51 4.48
CA THR A 206 -52.75 31.21 5.09
C THR A 206 -53.59 30.32 4.18
N GLY A 207 -53.33 29.01 4.18
CA GLY A 207 -54.00 28.03 3.32
C GLY A 207 -53.59 28.13 1.85
N THR A 208 -52.39 28.63 1.56
CA THR A 208 -51.89 28.79 0.18
C THR A 208 -50.59 28.05 -0.02
N GLU A 209 -50.51 27.35 -1.17
CA GLU A 209 -49.27 26.78 -1.71
C GLU A 209 -48.71 27.73 -2.76
N TYR A 210 -47.41 27.99 -2.65
CA TYR A 210 -46.66 28.86 -3.53
C TYR A 210 -45.56 28.10 -4.24
N SER A 211 -45.33 28.49 -5.47
CA SER A 211 -44.04 28.34 -6.14
C SER A 211 -43.26 29.64 -5.94
N VAL A 212 -41.95 29.53 -5.71
CA VAL A 212 -41.11 30.70 -5.41
C VAL A 212 -39.95 30.77 -6.38
N LEU A 213 -39.71 31.99 -6.89
CA LEU A 213 -38.49 32.33 -7.62
C LEU A 213 -37.66 33.27 -6.74
N VAL A 214 -36.44 32.85 -6.41
CA VAL A 214 -35.50 33.63 -5.61
C VAL A 214 -34.44 34.22 -6.53
N THR A 215 -34.31 35.54 -6.54
CA THR A 215 -33.29 36.26 -7.32
C THR A 215 -32.30 36.98 -6.42
N ALA A 216 -31.04 37.10 -6.84
CA ALA A 216 -30.00 37.81 -6.11
C ALA A 216 -28.96 38.45 -7.04
N ASP A 217 -28.26 39.47 -6.53
CA ASP A 217 -27.12 40.13 -7.16
C ASP A 217 -25.77 39.46 -6.87
N GLN A 218 -25.76 38.42 -6.05
CA GLN A 218 -24.64 37.53 -5.77
C GLN A 218 -25.05 36.07 -6.02
N PRO A 219 -24.10 35.14 -6.25
CA PRO A 219 -24.41 33.72 -6.26
C PRO A 219 -25.01 33.28 -4.92
N ILE A 220 -26.18 32.65 -4.98
CA ILE A 220 -26.89 32.11 -3.81
C ILE A 220 -27.18 30.62 -4.02
N ALA A 221 -27.42 29.93 -2.91
CA ALA A 221 -27.92 28.57 -2.86
C ALA A 221 -28.98 28.49 -1.75
N ALA A 222 -29.93 27.56 -1.85
CA ALA A 222 -31.01 27.46 -0.87
C ALA A 222 -31.41 26.01 -0.59
N ILE A 223 -32.02 25.80 0.57
CA ILE A 223 -32.74 24.59 0.96
C ILE A 223 -34.12 25.00 1.48
N ALA A 224 -35.10 24.11 1.38
CA ALA A 224 -36.43 24.29 1.93
C ALA A 224 -36.78 23.09 2.81
N ASN A 225 -37.18 23.38 4.04
CA ASN A 225 -37.58 22.42 5.05
C ASN A 225 -39.09 22.52 5.23
N ALA A 226 -39.79 21.47 4.84
CA ALA A 226 -41.23 21.33 4.98
C ALA A 226 -41.52 20.57 6.27
N HIS A 227 -42.37 21.13 7.13
CA HIS A 227 -42.76 20.55 8.41
C HIS A 227 -44.28 20.49 8.55
N ASN A 228 -44.76 19.39 9.13
CA ASN A 228 -46.11 19.24 9.63
C ASN A 228 -46.03 18.64 11.04
N ASP A 229 -45.60 19.47 11.98
CA ASP A 229 -45.02 19.04 13.26
C ASP A 229 -45.61 19.79 14.47
N ALA A 230 -46.63 20.62 14.25
CA ALA A 230 -47.29 21.38 15.31
C ALA A 230 -47.64 20.47 16.50
N ALA A 231 -47.63 21.03 17.72
CA ALA A 231 -47.81 20.26 18.95
C ALA A 231 -49.10 19.40 18.98
N SER A 232 -50.13 19.79 18.22
CA SER A 232 -51.40 19.04 18.07
C SER A 232 -51.33 17.85 17.10
N VAL A 233 -50.30 17.75 16.26
CA VAL A 233 -50.13 16.68 15.27
C VAL A 233 -49.60 15.43 15.97
N SER A 234 -50.27 14.29 15.81
CA SER A 234 -49.88 13.04 16.51
C SER A 234 -48.64 12.38 15.93
N ASN A 235 -48.45 12.47 14.61
CA ASN A 235 -47.29 11.94 13.90
C ASN A 235 -46.65 13.10 13.14
N PRO A 236 -45.71 13.82 13.76
CA PRO A 236 -45.03 14.90 13.06
C PRO A 236 -44.22 14.33 11.90
N MET A 237 -44.13 15.08 10.81
CA MET A 237 -43.41 14.67 9.61
C MET A 237 -42.73 15.86 8.96
N GLY A 238 -41.60 15.60 8.30
CA GLY A 238 -40.87 16.63 7.58
C GLY A 238 -40.08 16.09 6.39
N PHE A 239 -39.72 16.97 5.47
CA PHE A 239 -38.75 16.66 4.43
C PHE A 239 -38.04 17.93 3.98
N SER A 240 -36.79 17.77 3.55
CA SER A 240 -35.99 18.87 3.00
C SER A 240 -35.77 18.66 1.51
N TYR A 241 -35.52 19.74 0.78
CA TYR A 241 -35.07 19.68 -0.61
C TYR A 241 -34.23 20.91 -0.97
N ASN A 242 -33.32 20.74 -1.93
CA ASN A 242 -32.48 21.83 -2.41
C ASN A 242 -33.22 22.75 -3.40
N GLY A 243 -32.91 24.04 -3.37
CA GLY A 243 -33.34 24.98 -4.39
C GLY A 243 -32.76 24.62 -5.76
N ILE A 244 -33.61 24.69 -6.80
CA ILE A 244 -33.25 24.25 -8.14
C ILE A 244 -32.77 25.45 -8.94
N ALA A 245 -31.53 25.41 -9.44
CA ALA A 245 -31.01 26.44 -10.31
C ALA A 245 -31.76 26.46 -11.66
N VAL A 246 -32.05 27.66 -12.18
CA VAL A 246 -32.63 27.79 -13.53
C VAL A 246 -31.60 27.38 -14.57
N GLY A 247 -31.87 26.31 -15.31
CA GLY A 247 -30.98 25.80 -16.36
C GLY A 247 -31.74 25.10 -17.48
N SER A 248 -31.22 25.19 -18.70
CA SER A 248 -31.84 24.59 -19.88
C SER A 248 -31.41 23.13 -20.04
N ALA A 249 -32.24 22.19 -19.62
CA ALA A 249 -32.09 20.78 -19.92
C ALA A 249 -33.32 20.24 -20.65
N PRO A 250 -33.16 19.32 -21.62
CA PRO A 250 -34.28 18.78 -22.38
C PRO A 250 -35.18 17.87 -21.55
N GLN A 251 -34.62 17.25 -20.50
CA GLN A 251 -35.28 16.28 -19.65
C GLN A 251 -34.84 16.43 -18.19
N THR A 252 -35.77 16.15 -17.27
CA THR A 252 -35.53 16.04 -15.84
C THR A 252 -35.89 14.63 -15.38
N TYR A 253 -34.97 14.00 -14.66
CA TYR A 253 -35.07 12.61 -14.21
C TYR A 253 -35.44 12.58 -12.72
N ILE A 254 -36.46 11.79 -12.38
CA ILE A 254 -36.98 11.58 -11.03
C ILE A 254 -36.93 10.07 -10.78
N PRO A 255 -35.95 9.58 -10.00
CA PRO A 255 -35.74 8.13 -9.89
C PRO A 255 -36.88 7.33 -9.26
N SER A 256 -37.71 7.96 -8.41
CA SER A 256 -38.83 7.30 -7.73
C SER A 256 -40.05 8.21 -7.60
N VAL A 257 -41.21 7.62 -7.88
CA VAL A 257 -42.57 8.14 -7.70
C VAL A 257 -43.37 6.95 -7.18
N ALA A 258 -43.48 6.88 -5.86
CA ALA A 258 -44.18 5.82 -5.16
C ALA A 258 -45.70 5.98 -5.30
N ARG A 259 -46.37 4.84 -5.49
CA ARG A 259 -47.81 4.69 -5.28
C ARG A 259 -48.05 3.41 -4.50
N ASN A 260 -48.16 3.50 -3.18
CA ASN A 260 -48.34 2.38 -2.26
C ASN A 260 -47.39 1.20 -2.53
N ALA A 261 -46.14 1.49 -2.93
CA ALA A 261 -45.19 0.47 -3.37
C ALA A 261 -44.74 -0.47 -2.24
N ASP A 262 -44.78 0.03 -1.01
CA ASP A 262 -44.31 -0.61 0.22
C ASP A 262 -45.48 -1.10 1.11
N GLY A 263 -46.73 -0.96 0.65
CA GLY A 263 -47.92 -1.39 1.38
C GLY A 263 -48.32 -0.51 2.57
N ILE A 264 -47.63 0.61 2.81
CA ILE A 264 -47.93 1.55 3.91
C ILE A 264 -48.57 2.85 3.41
N ALA A 265 -49.23 2.80 2.25
CA ALA A 265 -49.89 3.91 1.59
C ALA A 265 -48.96 5.08 1.17
N ARG A 266 -47.65 4.85 1.09
CA ARG A 266 -46.69 5.88 0.66
C ARG A 266 -46.96 6.31 -0.78
N THR A 267 -47.18 7.61 -0.99
CA THR A 267 -47.54 8.18 -2.30
C THR A 267 -46.75 9.44 -2.60
N SER A 268 -46.18 9.55 -3.80
CA SER A 268 -45.39 10.69 -4.26
C SER A 268 -46.22 11.72 -5.02
N ARG A 269 -46.45 12.90 -4.44
CA ARG A 269 -46.93 14.08 -5.17
C ARG A 269 -45.76 14.69 -5.96
N VAL A 270 -45.95 14.93 -7.25
CA VAL A 270 -44.92 15.55 -8.11
C VAL A 270 -45.30 16.99 -8.40
N VAL A 271 -44.45 17.94 -8.04
CA VAL A 271 -44.65 19.38 -8.30
C VAL A 271 -43.71 19.82 -9.41
N ILE A 272 -44.24 20.51 -10.42
CA ILE A 272 -43.51 20.98 -11.59
C ILE A 272 -43.68 22.49 -11.69
N GLN A 273 -42.58 23.23 -11.57
CA GLN A 273 -42.53 24.67 -11.78
C GLN A 273 -41.91 25.00 -13.13
N ASN A 274 -42.54 25.89 -13.89
CA ASN A 274 -42.01 26.36 -15.16
C ASN A 274 -40.99 27.49 -14.94
N LEU A 275 -39.75 27.25 -15.32
CA LEU A 275 -38.63 28.21 -15.22
C LEU A 275 -38.33 28.91 -16.55
N GLY A 276 -39.05 28.55 -17.61
CA GLY A 276 -38.96 29.19 -18.91
C GLY A 276 -39.65 30.55 -18.94
N THR A 277 -39.47 31.26 -20.06
CA THR A 277 -40.11 32.56 -20.33
C THR A 277 -41.44 32.45 -21.06
N LEU A 278 -41.80 31.24 -21.51
CA LEU A 278 -43.05 30.92 -22.22
C LEU A 278 -43.84 29.87 -21.43
N ASP A 279 -45.15 29.79 -21.70
CA ASP A 279 -45.99 28.71 -21.18
C ASP A 279 -45.44 27.34 -21.59
N ALA A 280 -45.39 26.41 -20.64
CA ALA A 280 -44.86 25.06 -20.86
C ALA A 280 -45.99 24.02 -20.81
N VAL A 281 -45.91 22.99 -21.66
CA VAL A 281 -46.80 21.82 -21.62
C VAL A 281 -45.96 20.57 -21.41
N PRO A 282 -45.54 20.28 -20.16
CA PRO A 282 -44.67 19.14 -19.91
C PRO A 282 -45.35 17.79 -20.18
N THR A 283 -44.55 16.83 -20.64
CA THR A 283 -44.91 15.41 -20.71
C THR A 283 -44.16 14.65 -19.61
N LEU A 284 -44.92 13.95 -18.77
CA LEU A 284 -44.44 13.08 -17.71
C LEU A 284 -44.47 11.64 -18.23
N SER A 285 -43.30 11.04 -18.42
CA SER A 285 -43.15 9.65 -18.86
C SER A 285 -42.75 8.78 -17.67
N PHE A 286 -43.70 8.03 -17.13
CA PHE A 286 -43.49 7.10 -16.04
C PHE A 286 -43.12 5.72 -16.55
N GLN A 287 -42.13 5.09 -15.93
CA GLN A 287 -41.68 3.75 -16.29
C GLN A 287 -41.53 2.88 -15.05
N ARG A 288 -41.98 1.63 -15.14
CA ARG A 288 -41.75 0.60 -14.13
C ARG A 288 -41.42 -0.73 -14.83
N PRO A 289 -40.30 -1.40 -14.48
CA PRO A 289 -39.98 -2.71 -15.02
C PRO A 289 -41.14 -3.69 -14.84
N GLY A 290 -41.55 -4.36 -15.92
CA GLY A 290 -42.66 -5.32 -15.95
C GLY A 290 -44.06 -4.71 -16.07
N ALA A 291 -44.26 -3.40 -15.86
CA ALA A 291 -45.56 -2.73 -15.97
C ALA A 291 -45.70 -1.80 -17.20
N GLY A 292 -44.62 -1.57 -17.95
CA GLY A 292 -44.62 -0.73 -19.15
C GLY A 292 -44.44 0.77 -18.85
N GLN A 293 -44.76 1.62 -19.83
CA GLN A 293 -44.67 3.08 -19.76
C GLN A 293 -46.06 3.71 -19.74
N VAL A 294 -46.26 4.72 -18.87
CA VAL A 294 -47.47 5.54 -18.81
C VAL A 294 -47.07 6.99 -19.05
N ASN A 295 -47.71 7.64 -20.02
CA ASN A 295 -47.46 9.05 -20.33
C ASN A 295 -48.63 9.92 -19.86
N VAL A 296 -48.30 11.02 -19.18
CA VAL A 296 -49.27 12.02 -18.73
C VAL A 296 -48.81 13.38 -19.25
N THR A 297 -49.69 14.09 -19.95
CA THR A 297 -49.45 15.49 -20.37
C THR A 297 -50.20 16.40 -19.43
N VAL A 298 -49.59 17.52 -19.02
CA VAL A 298 -50.29 18.49 -18.17
C VAL A 298 -51.60 18.97 -18.81
N PRO A 299 -52.67 19.16 -18.03
CA PRO A 299 -53.99 19.45 -18.60
C PRO A 299 -54.13 20.89 -19.08
N VAL A 300 -53.32 21.81 -18.55
CA VAL A 300 -53.27 23.23 -18.88
C VAL A 300 -51.80 23.67 -18.93
N PRO A 301 -51.40 24.54 -19.86
CA PRO A 301 -50.04 25.07 -19.89
C PRO A 301 -49.66 25.75 -18.56
N ILE A 302 -48.46 25.46 -18.06
CA ILE A 302 -47.90 26.05 -16.85
C ILE A 302 -47.26 27.38 -17.25
N ARG A 303 -47.75 28.51 -16.72
CA ARG A 303 -47.18 29.83 -16.99
C ARG A 303 -45.79 30.01 -16.39
N PRO A 304 -44.94 30.90 -16.94
CA PRO A 304 -43.64 31.26 -16.36
C PRO A 304 -43.72 31.55 -14.86
N GLY A 305 -42.87 30.88 -14.08
CA GLY A 305 -42.78 31.01 -12.63
C GLY A 305 -43.87 30.29 -11.83
N ALA A 306 -44.98 29.86 -12.45
CA ALA A 306 -46.05 29.10 -11.81
C ALA A 306 -45.71 27.61 -11.71
N ALA A 307 -46.48 26.88 -10.90
CA ALA A 307 -46.34 25.44 -10.73
C ALA A 307 -47.66 24.68 -10.82
N TRP A 308 -47.55 23.41 -11.20
CA TRP A 308 -48.64 22.43 -11.23
C TRP A 308 -48.23 21.19 -10.44
N ALA A 309 -49.19 20.52 -9.79
CA ALA A 309 -48.93 19.32 -9.02
C ALA A 309 -49.73 18.13 -9.52
N PHE A 310 -49.08 16.98 -9.59
CA PHE A 310 -49.63 15.69 -9.97
C PHE A 310 -49.71 14.76 -8.77
N ASP A 311 -50.87 14.12 -8.57
CA ASP A 311 -51.08 13.05 -7.59
C ASP A 311 -51.24 11.71 -8.33
N PRO A 312 -50.33 10.74 -8.16
CA PRO A 312 -50.36 9.48 -8.89
C PRO A 312 -51.55 8.59 -8.51
N ARG A 313 -52.33 8.95 -7.48
CA ARG A 313 -53.58 8.27 -7.13
C ARG A 313 -54.76 8.73 -8.00
N LEU A 314 -54.61 9.81 -8.76
CA LEU A 314 -55.67 10.45 -9.53
C LEU A 314 -55.29 10.49 -11.01
N LEU A 315 -56.30 10.53 -11.89
CA LEU A 315 -56.11 10.93 -13.27
C LEU A 315 -55.62 12.38 -13.34
N VAL A 316 -55.16 12.79 -14.52
CA VAL A 316 -54.66 14.15 -14.78
C VAL A 316 -55.70 15.25 -14.53
N ASP A 317 -56.99 14.89 -14.45
CA ASP A 317 -58.07 15.77 -14.03
C ASP A 317 -58.01 16.18 -12.55
N GLY A 318 -57.15 15.54 -11.76
CA GLY A 318 -56.94 15.79 -10.34
C GLY A 318 -58.13 15.40 -9.46
N ARG A 319 -59.06 14.58 -9.96
CA ARG A 319 -60.31 14.23 -9.26
C ARG A 319 -60.63 12.75 -9.32
N THR A 320 -60.44 12.12 -10.47
CA THR A 320 -60.87 10.73 -10.70
C THR A 320 -59.83 9.76 -10.12
N PRO A 321 -60.17 8.91 -9.14
CA PRO A 321 -59.21 7.97 -8.56
C PRO A 321 -58.78 6.89 -9.54
N CYS A 322 -57.52 6.50 -9.45
CA CYS A 322 -56.96 5.42 -10.24
C CYS A 322 -57.15 4.07 -9.54
N PRO A 323 -57.47 2.99 -10.28
CA PRO A 323 -57.55 1.67 -9.69
C PRO A 323 -56.15 1.17 -9.27
N ALA A 324 -56.08 0.23 -8.33
CA ALA A 324 -54.81 -0.25 -7.77
C ALA A 324 -53.89 -0.86 -8.85
N GLN A 325 -54.45 -1.60 -9.80
CA GLN A 325 -53.73 -2.18 -10.94
C GLN A 325 -53.27 -1.15 -11.99
N GLY A 326 -53.77 0.09 -11.93
CA GLY A 326 -53.50 1.12 -12.94
C GLY A 326 -54.28 0.92 -14.25
N THR A 327 -54.03 1.81 -15.20
CA THR A 327 -54.56 1.76 -16.58
C THR A 327 -53.52 2.32 -17.55
N ALA A 328 -53.80 2.32 -18.86
CA ALA A 328 -52.91 3.00 -19.83
C ALA A 328 -52.79 4.52 -19.61
N ALA A 329 -53.75 5.13 -18.90
CA ALA A 329 -53.79 6.56 -18.60
C ALA A 329 -53.51 6.87 -17.12
N CYS A 330 -53.25 5.86 -16.29
CA CYS A 330 -52.92 6.07 -14.89
C CYS A 330 -51.98 5.02 -14.32
N LEU A 331 -51.08 5.46 -13.44
CA LEU A 331 -50.13 4.61 -12.73
C LEU A 331 -50.86 3.57 -11.90
N GLY A 332 -50.41 2.32 -11.89
CA GLY A 332 -50.78 1.32 -10.89
C GLY A 332 -49.97 1.48 -9.60
N GLU A 333 -50.34 0.76 -8.54
CA GLU A 333 -49.53 0.67 -7.33
C GLU A 333 -48.16 0.06 -7.63
N GLY A 334 -47.12 0.65 -7.07
CA GLY A 334 -45.72 0.34 -7.33
C GLY A 334 -44.81 1.55 -7.23
N ASP A 335 -43.52 1.30 -7.37
CA ASP A 335 -42.49 2.34 -7.46
C ASP A 335 -42.21 2.63 -8.94
N TRP A 336 -42.50 3.85 -9.38
CA TRP A 336 -42.32 4.28 -10.77
C TRP A 336 -41.15 5.24 -10.87
N SER A 337 -40.38 5.12 -11.93
CA SER A 337 -39.43 6.18 -12.32
C SER A 337 -40.13 7.17 -13.24
N LEU A 338 -39.67 8.43 -13.26
CA LEU A 338 -40.28 9.49 -14.06
C LEU A 338 -39.21 10.25 -14.86
N VAL A 339 -39.51 10.53 -16.12
CA VAL A 339 -38.80 11.49 -16.97
C VAL A 339 -39.77 12.60 -17.38
N VAL A 340 -39.45 13.84 -17.05
CA VAL A 340 -40.23 15.02 -17.42
C VAL A 340 -39.54 15.74 -18.56
N SER A 341 -40.29 16.09 -19.61
CA SER A 341 -39.79 16.79 -20.81
C SER A 341 -40.75 17.90 -21.24
N GLY A 342 -40.36 18.74 -22.20
CA GLY A 342 -41.25 19.76 -22.78
C GLY A 342 -41.19 21.15 -22.12
N GLY A 343 -40.07 21.51 -21.50
CA GLY A 343 -39.83 22.85 -20.96
C GLY A 343 -38.54 22.94 -20.15
N THR A 344 -38.22 24.14 -19.67
CA THR A 344 -37.20 24.37 -18.64
C THR A 344 -37.92 24.29 -17.29
N LEU A 345 -37.71 23.21 -16.54
CA LEU A 345 -38.58 22.84 -15.42
C LEU A 345 -37.79 22.58 -14.15
N ALA A 346 -38.34 23.01 -13.02
CA ALA A 346 -37.97 22.51 -11.71
C ALA A 346 -39.00 21.43 -11.30
N VAL A 347 -38.53 20.25 -10.92
CA VAL A 347 -39.40 19.12 -10.55
C VAL A 347 -39.03 18.65 -9.15
N LEU A 348 -40.02 18.51 -8.29
CA LEU A 348 -39.91 18.04 -6.92
C LEU A 348 -40.83 16.83 -6.74
N ALA A 349 -40.31 15.73 -6.18
CA ALA A 349 -41.11 14.59 -5.77
C ALA A 349 -41.22 14.57 -4.23
N MET A 350 -42.45 14.55 -3.71
CA MET A 350 -42.76 14.57 -2.28
C MET A 350 -43.53 13.30 -1.91
N SER A 351 -42.92 12.39 -1.17
CA SER A 351 -43.50 11.09 -0.84
C SER A 351 -44.01 11.06 0.59
N LEU A 352 -45.32 10.90 0.76
CA LEU A 352 -45.98 10.93 2.06
C LEU A 352 -46.64 9.58 2.36
N SER A 353 -46.49 9.11 3.59
CA SER A 353 -47.34 8.07 4.19
C SER A 353 -48.17 8.70 5.34
N PRO A 354 -49.00 7.93 6.07
CA PRO A 354 -49.68 8.46 7.25
C PRO A 354 -48.76 8.93 8.39
N VAL A 355 -47.48 8.52 8.40
CA VAL A 355 -46.55 8.76 9.53
C VAL A 355 -45.13 9.17 9.13
N THR A 356 -44.81 9.19 7.83
CA THR A 356 -43.47 9.60 7.36
C THR A 356 -43.53 10.46 6.10
N ALA A 357 -42.56 11.34 5.91
CA ALA A 357 -42.38 12.12 4.70
C ALA A 357 -40.95 12.02 4.17
N LEU A 358 -40.77 12.15 2.86
CA LEU A 358 -39.45 12.38 2.26
C LEU A 358 -39.62 13.16 0.97
N GLY A 359 -38.59 13.88 0.54
CA GLY A 359 -38.62 14.66 -0.69
C GLY A 359 -37.24 14.71 -1.34
N PHE A 360 -37.23 14.91 -2.65
CA PHE A 360 -36.02 15.15 -3.42
C PHE A 360 -36.38 15.80 -4.76
N ILE A 361 -35.43 16.54 -5.32
CA ILE A 361 -35.57 17.22 -6.60
C ILE A 361 -35.14 16.33 -7.77
N GLY A 362 -35.65 16.65 -8.95
CA GLY A 362 -35.24 16.02 -10.19
C GLY A 362 -33.86 16.45 -10.64
N THR A 363 -33.12 15.51 -11.22
CA THR A 363 -31.81 15.79 -11.81
C THR A 363 -31.97 16.17 -13.27
N SER A 364 -31.55 17.39 -13.61
CA SER A 364 -31.32 17.84 -14.98
C SER A 364 -29.83 17.67 -15.33
N ALA A 365 -29.53 17.33 -16.60
CA ALA A 365 -28.17 17.07 -17.10
C ALA A 365 -27.37 16.04 -16.26
N PRO A 366 -27.76 14.75 -16.31
CA PRO A 366 -27.09 13.67 -15.58
C PRO A 366 -25.68 13.41 -16.08
N GLY A 367 -24.83 12.81 -15.24
CA GLY A 367 -23.47 12.42 -15.56
C GLY A 367 -23.30 10.90 -15.68
N ASN A 368 -22.14 10.45 -16.14
CA ASN A 368 -21.80 9.01 -16.18
C ASN A 368 -21.29 8.48 -14.83
N ARG A 369 -21.17 9.34 -13.81
CA ARG A 369 -20.84 8.97 -12.44
C ARG A 369 -21.77 9.63 -11.44
N ALA A 370 -22.05 8.95 -10.32
CA ALA A 370 -22.69 9.53 -9.16
C ALA A 370 -21.97 9.13 -7.86
N TYR A 371 -21.82 10.07 -6.92
CA TYR A 371 -21.29 9.81 -5.57
C TYR A 371 -22.42 9.77 -4.55
N LEU A 372 -22.38 8.82 -3.62
CA LEU A 372 -23.36 8.66 -2.54
C LEU A 372 -22.57 8.59 -1.21
N PRO A 373 -22.42 9.71 -0.49
CA PRO A 373 -21.46 9.81 0.62
C PRO A 373 -21.88 9.10 1.91
N ASN A 374 -23.16 8.75 2.08
CA ASN A 374 -23.68 8.08 3.27
C ASN A 374 -24.71 7.00 2.90
N VAL A 375 -24.29 5.74 2.92
CA VAL A 375 -25.16 4.58 2.75
C VAL A 375 -24.92 3.61 3.90
N THR A 376 -25.97 3.24 4.61
CA THR A 376 -25.89 2.44 5.83
C THR A 376 -26.55 1.09 5.64
N ARG A 377 -25.97 0.07 6.29
CA ARG A 377 -26.60 -1.23 6.47
C ARG A 377 -26.92 -1.42 7.95
N THR A 378 -28.21 -1.26 8.29
CA THR A 378 -28.76 -1.45 9.65
C THR A 378 -27.97 -0.73 10.76
N LEU A 379 -27.61 0.54 10.53
CA LEU A 379 -26.87 1.36 11.49
C LEU A 379 -27.73 1.72 12.71
N GLY A 380 -27.26 1.36 13.90
CA GLY A 380 -28.03 1.43 15.15
C GLY A 380 -28.86 0.17 15.43
N GLY A 381 -28.51 -0.97 14.81
CA GLY A 381 -29.12 -2.29 15.06
C GLY A 381 -30.20 -2.68 14.04
N ALA A 382 -30.99 -3.71 14.35
CA ALA A 382 -31.93 -4.31 13.39
C ALA A 382 -33.02 -3.36 12.87
N ASN A 383 -33.49 -2.43 13.72
CA ASN A 383 -34.42 -1.36 13.36
C ASN A 383 -33.70 -0.07 12.93
N GLY A 384 -32.38 -0.19 12.76
CA GLY A 384 -31.42 0.82 12.38
C GLY A 384 -31.70 1.50 11.06
N TRP A 385 -30.91 2.54 10.79
CA TRP A 385 -30.88 3.19 9.49
C TRP A 385 -30.43 2.19 8.42
N THR A 386 -31.24 2.05 7.38
CA THR A 386 -30.89 1.39 6.12
C THR A 386 -31.16 2.34 4.98
N THR A 387 -30.30 2.34 3.96
CA THR A 387 -30.36 3.36 2.91
C THR A 387 -30.46 2.78 1.50
N PRO A 388 -31.64 2.34 1.05
CA PRO A 388 -31.83 1.85 -0.31
C PRO A 388 -31.49 2.92 -1.36
N ILE A 389 -30.69 2.53 -2.35
CA ILE A 389 -30.33 3.36 -3.50
C ILE A 389 -31.37 3.12 -4.60
N VAL A 390 -31.83 4.17 -5.27
CA VAL A 390 -32.59 4.04 -6.53
C VAL A 390 -31.80 4.67 -7.65
N LEU A 391 -31.46 3.84 -8.63
CA LEU A 391 -30.64 4.19 -9.77
C LEU A 391 -31.49 4.22 -11.03
N GLN A 392 -31.67 5.40 -11.62
CA GLN A 392 -32.35 5.60 -12.89
C GLN A 392 -31.33 5.69 -14.02
N SER A 393 -31.60 4.99 -15.13
CA SER A 393 -30.80 5.15 -16.34
C SER A 393 -31.20 6.41 -17.11
N ALA A 394 -30.21 7.24 -17.41
CA ALA A 394 -30.30 8.31 -18.39
C ALA A 394 -29.47 7.97 -19.65
N GLY A 395 -29.60 6.71 -20.10
CA GLY A 395 -28.90 6.17 -21.27
C GLY A 395 -27.89 5.07 -20.95
N ALA A 396 -27.50 4.90 -19.68
CA ALA A 396 -26.65 3.78 -19.27
C ALA A 396 -27.34 2.43 -19.46
N THR A 397 -26.61 1.43 -19.96
CA THR A 397 -27.11 0.05 -20.13
C THR A 397 -26.72 -0.87 -18.97
N SER A 398 -25.71 -0.45 -18.20
CA SER A 398 -25.32 -1.07 -16.94
C SER A 398 -24.61 -0.04 -16.05
N ALA A 399 -24.39 -0.38 -14.79
CA ALA A 399 -23.60 0.41 -13.87
C ALA A 399 -22.78 -0.47 -12.92
N THR A 400 -21.64 0.04 -12.46
CA THR A 400 -20.83 -0.57 -11.41
C THR A 400 -20.87 0.31 -10.16
N LEU A 401 -21.23 -0.27 -9.02
CA LEU A 401 -21.20 0.36 -7.72
C LEU A 401 -19.97 -0.13 -6.94
N ARG A 402 -19.18 0.80 -6.45
CA ARG A 402 -18.00 0.55 -5.61
C ARG A 402 -18.29 1.01 -4.18
N TRP A 403 -18.21 0.08 -3.23
CA TRP A 403 -18.63 0.29 -1.84
C TRP A 403 -17.41 0.48 -0.94
N TYR A 404 -17.17 1.70 -0.49
CA TYR A 404 -16.04 2.06 0.37
C TYR A 404 -16.50 2.14 1.82
N ARG A 405 -15.86 1.41 2.74
CA ARG A 405 -16.20 1.49 4.17
C ARG A 405 -15.78 2.86 4.70
N PHE A 406 -16.68 3.51 5.43
CA PHE A 406 -16.46 4.86 5.94
C PHE A 406 -15.22 4.91 6.87
N SER A 407 -15.08 3.95 7.80
CA SER A 407 -14.06 3.98 8.86
C SER A 407 -12.61 3.94 8.41
N ASP A 408 -12.31 3.32 7.25
CA ASP A 408 -10.93 3.11 6.78
C ASP A 408 -10.73 3.33 5.28
N GLY A 409 -11.80 3.65 4.54
CA GLY A 409 -11.73 3.86 3.09
C GLY A 409 -11.54 2.60 2.26
N SER A 410 -11.56 1.41 2.86
CA SER A 410 -11.35 0.17 2.13
C SER A 410 -12.50 -0.09 1.15
N LEU A 411 -12.16 -0.45 -0.08
CA LEU A 411 -13.15 -0.95 -1.03
C LEU A 411 -13.58 -2.36 -0.62
N VAL A 412 -14.80 -2.47 -0.09
CA VAL A 412 -15.35 -3.71 0.48
C VAL A 412 -15.89 -4.63 -0.60
N THR A 413 -16.63 -4.08 -1.57
CA THR A 413 -17.22 -4.88 -2.64
C THR A 413 -17.50 -4.04 -3.89
N ARG A 414 -17.61 -4.75 -5.03
CA ARG A 414 -18.06 -4.21 -6.32
C ARG A 414 -19.35 -4.91 -6.70
N GLN A 415 -20.36 -4.14 -7.06
CA GLN A 415 -21.65 -4.65 -7.49
C GLN A 415 -21.94 -4.17 -8.91
N ASN A 416 -22.19 -5.11 -9.83
CA ASN A 416 -22.62 -4.78 -11.18
C ASN A 416 -24.14 -4.86 -11.28
N VAL A 417 -24.72 -3.86 -11.94
CA VAL A 417 -26.13 -3.76 -12.25
C VAL A 417 -26.25 -3.75 -13.77
N SER A 418 -26.77 -4.83 -14.34
CA SER A 418 -26.93 -4.98 -15.79
C SER A 418 -28.40 -4.82 -16.21
N GLY A 419 -28.62 -4.63 -17.52
CA GLY A 419 -29.97 -4.54 -18.08
C GLY A 419 -30.70 -3.25 -17.72
N LEU A 420 -29.95 -2.16 -17.48
CA LEU A 420 -30.55 -0.85 -17.27
C LEU A 420 -31.23 -0.37 -18.56
N VAL A 421 -32.48 0.08 -18.43
CA VAL A 421 -33.30 0.58 -19.54
C VAL A 421 -33.45 2.10 -19.40
N PRO A 422 -33.17 2.91 -20.45
CA PRO A 422 -33.28 4.37 -20.38
C PRO A 422 -34.66 4.84 -19.88
N GLY A 423 -34.63 5.72 -18.89
CA GLY A 423 -35.80 6.25 -18.20
C GLY A 423 -36.27 5.40 -17.02
N SER A 424 -35.86 4.13 -16.93
CA SER A 424 -36.28 3.19 -15.88
C SER A 424 -35.32 3.18 -14.70
N SER A 425 -35.84 2.88 -13.51
CA SER A 425 -35.07 2.73 -12.28
C SER A 425 -34.93 1.28 -11.82
N VAL A 426 -33.85 1.03 -11.08
CA VAL A 426 -33.64 -0.17 -10.27
C VAL A 426 -33.36 0.24 -8.83
N ARG A 427 -33.91 -0.54 -7.88
CA ARG A 427 -33.69 -0.35 -6.44
C ARG A 427 -32.64 -1.32 -5.95
N ILE A 428 -31.71 -0.82 -5.14
CA ILE A 428 -30.60 -1.57 -4.56
C ILE A 428 -30.68 -1.40 -3.04
N ASP A 429 -31.03 -2.47 -2.33
CA ASP A 429 -31.08 -2.46 -0.87
C ASP A 429 -29.73 -2.90 -0.29
N PRO A 430 -29.03 -2.06 0.49
CA PRO A 430 -27.72 -2.42 1.05
C PRO A 430 -27.75 -3.69 1.92
N ARG A 431 -28.91 -4.05 2.50
CA ARG A 431 -29.07 -5.29 3.27
C ARG A 431 -28.95 -6.55 2.41
N SER A 432 -29.20 -6.43 1.11
CA SER A 432 -29.09 -7.53 0.14
C SER A 432 -27.71 -7.62 -0.51
N VAL A 433 -26.81 -6.65 -0.26
CA VAL A 433 -25.49 -6.61 -0.89
C VAL A 433 -24.52 -7.50 -0.11
N ALA A 434 -23.99 -8.50 -0.80
CA ALA A 434 -23.00 -9.43 -0.23
C ALA A 434 -21.69 -8.70 0.14
N GLY A 435 -21.12 -9.08 1.29
CA GLY A 435 -19.86 -8.53 1.80
C GLY A 435 -20.01 -7.28 2.68
N LEU A 436 -21.19 -6.64 2.70
CA LEU A 436 -21.45 -5.56 3.66
C LEU A 436 -21.74 -6.13 5.06
N THR A 437 -21.30 -5.41 6.08
CA THR A 437 -21.52 -5.72 7.49
C THR A 437 -22.64 -4.84 8.03
N ASP A 438 -23.40 -5.38 8.98
CA ASP A 438 -24.41 -4.64 9.71
C ASP A 438 -23.74 -3.55 10.58
N ASP A 439 -24.53 -2.58 11.04
CA ASP A 439 -24.08 -1.45 11.85
C ASP A 439 -22.92 -0.63 11.22
N THR A 440 -22.88 -0.59 9.88
CA THR A 440 -21.76 0.00 9.13
C THR A 440 -22.24 1.03 8.13
N GLN A 441 -21.43 2.09 7.95
CA GLN A 441 -21.63 3.13 6.94
C GLN A 441 -20.63 2.96 5.78
N TYR A 442 -21.09 3.31 4.59
CA TYR A 442 -20.37 3.20 3.33
C TYR A 442 -20.53 4.47 2.50
N ALA A 443 -19.48 4.80 1.74
CA ALA A 443 -19.57 5.74 0.64
C ALA A 443 -19.53 4.97 -0.68
N ILE A 444 -20.42 5.32 -1.62
CA ILE A 444 -20.58 4.59 -2.88
C ILE A 444 -20.19 5.49 -4.04
N VAL A 445 -19.44 4.92 -4.98
CA VAL A 445 -19.23 5.50 -6.31
C VAL A 445 -19.98 4.65 -7.33
N VAL A 446 -20.87 5.27 -8.10
CA VAL A 446 -21.63 4.63 -9.17
C VAL A 446 -21.07 5.06 -10.52
N ASP A 447 -20.68 4.12 -11.37
CA ASP A 447 -20.20 4.36 -12.73
C ASP A 447 -21.15 3.77 -13.75
N GLY A 448 -21.83 4.63 -14.52
CA GLY A 448 -22.68 4.25 -15.64
C GLY A 448 -21.86 3.84 -16.86
N GLN A 449 -22.29 2.77 -17.53
CA GLN A 449 -21.67 2.24 -18.74
C GLN A 449 -22.57 2.49 -19.95
N GLY A 450 -21.99 2.99 -21.04
CA GLY A 450 -22.71 3.31 -22.28
C GLY A 450 -23.62 4.54 -22.22
N GLY A 451 -23.71 5.22 -21.06
CA GLY A 451 -24.50 6.43 -20.89
C GLY A 451 -24.54 6.93 -19.45
N ASN A 452 -25.47 7.85 -19.17
CA ASN A 452 -25.54 8.55 -17.89
C ASN A 452 -26.48 7.86 -16.90
N VAL A 453 -26.32 8.20 -15.62
CA VAL A 453 -27.14 7.70 -14.50
C VAL A 453 -27.61 8.84 -13.60
N VAL A 454 -28.72 8.61 -12.90
CA VAL A 454 -29.22 9.45 -11.81
C VAL A 454 -29.46 8.54 -10.62
N ALA A 455 -29.02 8.96 -9.44
CA ALA A 455 -29.22 8.20 -8.22
C ALA A 455 -29.88 9.07 -7.14
N ILE A 456 -30.70 8.45 -6.31
CA ILE A 456 -31.08 8.97 -4.99
C ILE A 456 -30.77 7.91 -3.95
N VAL A 457 -30.58 8.35 -2.72
CA VAL A 457 -30.54 7.48 -1.55
C VAL A 457 -31.77 7.78 -0.72
N MET A 458 -32.61 6.78 -0.50
CA MET A 458 -33.65 6.83 0.52
C MET A 458 -33.07 6.31 1.81
N GLU A 459 -33.35 6.95 2.93
CA GLU A 459 -32.87 6.57 4.26
C GLU A 459 -34.07 6.25 5.14
N PHE A 460 -34.09 5.04 5.72
CA PHE A 460 -35.18 4.56 6.56
C PHE A 460 -34.69 4.06 7.90
N ALA A 461 -35.37 4.48 8.96
CA ALA A 461 -35.25 3.97 10.31
C ALA A 461 -36.62 3.47 10.80
N PHE A 462 -36.60 2.44 11.64
CA PHE A 462 -37.82 1.74 12.10
C PHE A 462 -38.03 1.85 13.61
N PHE A 463 -37.46 2.86 14.26
CA PHE A 463 -37.61 3.09 15.70
C PHE A 463 -38.90 3.82 16.09
N GLY A 464 -39.70 4.29 15.13
CA GLY A 464 -40.91 5.09 15.33
C GLY A 464 -40.80 6.52 14.76
N GLY A 465 -41.92 7.24 14.69
CA GLY A 465 -42.00 8.60 14.17
C GLY A 465 -41.76 8.69 12.66
N ASP A 466 -41.34 9.87 12.20
CA ASP A 466 -40.89 10.08 10.83
C ASP A 466 -39.43 9.66 10.66
N GLY A 467 -39.26 8.36 10.41
CA GLY A 467 -37.98 7.73 10.13
C GLY A 467 -37.65 7.65 8.64
N ALA A 468 -38.18 8.52 7.79
CA ALA A 468 -37.88 8.49 6.36
C ALA A 468 -37.24 9.81 5.90
N MET A 469 -36.19 9.74 5.08
CA MET A 469 -35.63 10.90 4.39
C MET A 469 -34.99 10.45 3.09
N ALA A 470 -34.58 11.39 2.24
CA ALA A 470 -33.88 11.06 1.01
C ALA A 470 -32.95 12.21 0.60
N TYR A 471 -31.90 11.87 -0.15
CA TYR A 471 -31.00 12.84 -0.77
C TYR A 471 -30.61 12.40 -2.18
N GLU A 472 -30.23 13.37 -3.01
CA GLU A 472 -29.79 13.14 -4.38
C GLU A 472 -28.32 12.71 -4.48
N GLY A 473 -28.03 11.79 -5.40
CA GLY A 473 -26.64 11.45 -5.71
C GLY A 473 -25.92 12.60 -6.40
N PHE A 474 -24.65 12.80 -6.04
CA PHE A 474 -23.83 13.88 -6.61
C PHE A 474 -23.33 13.45 -7.99
N LYS A 475 -23.94 14.00 -9.04
CA LYS A 475 -23.52 13.72 -10.42
C LYS A 475 -22.09 14.19 -10.70
N ALA A 476 -21.38 13.42 -11.52
CA ALA A 476 -20.09 13.77 -12.09
C ALA A 476 -19.96 13.17 -13.49
N THR A 477 -19.05 13.74 -14.28
CA THR A 477 -18.65 13.19 -15.57
C THR A 477 -17.17 12.87 -15.50
N VAL A 478 -16.82 11.62 -15.80
CA VAL A 478 -15.43 11.14 -15.84
C VAL A 478 -15.12 10.58 -17.22
N ASP A 479 -13.85 10.65 -17.62
CA ASP A 479 -13.41 9.98 -18.84
C ASP A 479 -13.59 8.46 -18.69
N THR A 480 -14.10 7.83 -19.74
CA THR A 480 -14.26 6.37 -19.82
C THR A 480 -12.95 5.65 -20.13
N ALA A 481 -11.95 6.34 -20.68
CA ALA A 481 -10.63 5.78 -20.95
C ALA A 481 -9.84 5.59 -19.63
N PRO A 482 -9.41 4.37 -19.28
CA PRO A 482 -8.63 4.14 -18.05
C PRO A 482 -7.33 4.95 -18.04
N THR A 483 -7.13 5.75 -17.00
CA THR A 483 -5.91 6.54 -16.78
C THR A 483 -5.47 6.44 -15.33
N PRO A 484 -4.17 6.54 -15.01
CA PRO A 484 -3.69 6.54 -13.63
C PRO A 484 -4.42 7.57 -12.76
N ALA A 485 -5.06 7.09 -11.71
CA ALA A 485 -5.81 7.92 -10.77
C ALA A 485 -5.37 7.74 -9.31
N ALA A 486 -4.65 6.67 -8.98
CA ALA A 486 -4.05 6.50 -7.66
C ALA A 486 -2.73 5.74 -7.74
N VAL A 487 -1.80 6.09 -6.85
CA VAL A 487 -0.56 5.34 -6.59
C VAL A 487 -0.51 5.04 -5.09
N ALA A 488 -0.28 3.79 -4.73
CA ALA A 488 -0.03 3.39 -3.35
C ALA A 488 1.41 2.87 -3.20
N LEU A 489 2.13 3.39 -2.22
CA LEU A 489 3.54 3.05 -1.94
C LEU A 489 3.69 2.16 -0.72
N ALA A 490 4.59 1.19 -0.78
CA ALA A 490 5.01 0.38 0.37
C ALA A 490 6.54 0.14 0.36
N PRO A 491 7.24 0.23 1.50
CA PRO A 491 6.73 0.71 2.79
C PRO A 491 6.44 2.22 2.76
N ALA A 492 5.54 2.71 3.62
CA ALA A 492 5.23 4.14 3.73
C ALA A 492 6.38 4.97 4.36
N SER A 493 7.28 4.29 5.09
CA SER A 493 8.52 4.89 5.58
C SER A 493 9.66 3.88 5.69
N ALA A 494 10.91 4.35 5.62
CA ALA A 494 12.11 3.54 5.84
C ALA A 494 13.22 4.33 6.56
N SER A 495 13.99 3.66 7.42
CA SER A 495 15.21 4.18 8.05
C SER A 495 16.39 3.32 7.65
N ILE A 496 17.40 3.91 7.01
CA ILE A 496 18.42 3.20 6.25
C ILE A 496 19.79 3.76 6.64
N ALA A 497 20.76 2.91 6.94
CA ALA A 497 22.14 3.36 7.15
C ALA A 497 22.75 3.88 5.85
N ALA A 498 23.76 4.74 5.95
CA ALA A 498 24.56 5.17 4.81
C ALA A 498 25.02 3.99 3.95
N SER A 499 24.91 4.12 2.62
CA SER A 499 25.18 3.04 1.64
C SER A 499 24.26 1.81 1.71
N GLY A 500 23.29 1.76 2.63
CA GLY A 500 22.27 0.70 2.68
C GLY A 500 21.22 0.83 1.58
N THR A 501 20.38 -0.20 1.43
CA THR A 501 19.31 -0.22 0.43
C THR A 501 17.95 -0.53 1.04
N ALA A 502 16.87 -0.11 0.37
CA ALA A 502 15.50 -0.49 0.70
C ALA A 502 14.64 -0.62 -0.56
N GLN A 503 13.81 -1.66 -0.61
CA GLN A 503 12.89 -1.89 -1.71
C GLN A 503 11.55 -1.18 -1.45
N PHE A 504 11.15 -0.32 -2.38
CA PHE A 504 9.82 0.26 -2.45
C PHE A 504 9.03 -0.39 -3.58
N THR A 505 7.73 -0.57 -3.38
CA THR A 505 6.79 -1.02 -4.40
C THR A 505 5.68 0.01 -4.56
N ALA A 506 5.21 0.17 -5.79
CA ALA A 506 4.11 1.06 -6.14
C ALA A 506 3.00 0.27 -6.82
N VAL A 507 1.77 0.41 -6.34
CA VAL A 507 0.57 -0.13 -6.99
C VAL A 507 -0.19 1.03 -7.62
N VAL A 508 -0.35 0.99 -8.94
CA VAL A 508 -1.09 2.01 -9.70
C VAL A 508 -2.50 1.51 -9.97
N LYS A 509 -3.49 2.39 -9.76
CA LYS A 509 -4.89 2.12 -10.11
C LYS A 509 -5.47 3.20 -11.00
N ASP A 510 -6.46 2.83 -11.81
CA ASP A 510 -7.24 3.74 -12.64
C ASP A 510 -8.41 4.42 -11.88
N GLN A 511 -9.15 5.30 -12.54
CA GLN A 511 -10.30 6.02 -11.96
C GLN A 511 -11.50 5.13 -11.58
N PHE A 512 -11.45 3.85 -11.96
CA PHE A 512 -12.43 2.81 -11.66
C PHE A 512 -11.92 1.85 -10.56
N ASP A 513 -10.78 2.19 -9.93
CA ASP A 513 -10.07 1.40 -8.91
C ASP A 513 -9.54 0.05 -9.44
N ASN A 514 -9.38 -0.11 -10.75
CA ASN A 514 -8.75 -1.30 -11.33
C ASN A 514 -7.23 -1.13 -11.35
N PRO A 515 -6.44 -2.22 -11.19
CA PRO A 515 -5.00 -2.17 -11.40
C PRO A 515 -4.66 -1.63 -12.79
N SER A 516 -3.72 -0.69 -12.85
CA SER A 516 -3.26 -0.08 -14.10
C SER A 516 -1.82 -0.52 -14.42
N PRO A 517 -1.50 -0.86 -15.68
CA PRO A 517 -0.15 -1.23 -16.10
C PRO A 517 0.76 -0.02 -16.35
N SER A 518 0.33 1.19 -15.99
CA SER A 518 1.13 2.40 -16.24
C SER A 518 2.48 2.35 -15.53
N SER A 519 3.51 2.84 -16.23
CA SER A 519 4.87 2.91 -15.69
C SER A 519 4.95 3.91 -14.54
N VAL A 520 5.79 3.58 -13.55
CA VAL A 520 6.05 4.42 -12.38
C VAL A 520 7.40 5.10 -12.55
N MET A 521 7.41 6.43 -12.46
CA MET A 521 8.60 7.25 -12.37
C MET A 521 8.97 7.44 -10.90
N TRP A 522 10.18 7.03 -10.52
CA TRP A 522 10.69 7.14 -9.16
C TRP A 522 11.63 8.32 -9.00
N SER A 523 11.62 8.95 -7.83
CA SER A 523 12.57 10.00 -7.47
C SER A 523 12.83 10.06 -5.96
N VAL A 524 13.93 10.70 -5.57
CA VAL A 524 14.35 10.92 -4.18
C VAL A 524 14.60 12.41 -3.95
N THR A 525 14.10 12.95 -2.84
CA THR A 525 14.33 14.34 -2.44
C THR A 525 14.74 14.43 -0.96
N PRO A 526 15.86 15.10 -0.62
CA PRO A 526 16.85 15.67 -1.53
C PRO A 526 17.72 14.58 -2.20
N PRO A 527 18.22 14.82 -3.44
CA PRO A 527 19.07 13.84 -4.15
C PRO A 527 20.35 13.44 -3.39
N SER A 528 20.80 14.25 -2.44
CA SER A 528 21.94 13.95 -1.58
C SER A 528 21.73 12.72 -0.68
N LEU A 529 20.47 12.31 -0.44
CA LEU A 529 20.17 11.12 0.36
C LEU A 529 20.39 9.81 -0.40
N GLY A 530 20.44 9.81 -1.73
CA GLY A 530 20.62 8.58 -2.50
C GLY A 530 19.95 8.57 -3.87
N THR A 531 19.95 7.39 -4.48
CA THR A 531 19.34 7.12 -5.80
C THR A 531 18.27 6.05 -5.67
N ILE A 532 17.28 6.04 -6.58
CA ILE A 532 16.27 4.98 -6.65
C ILE A 532 16.14 4.46 -8.09
N THR A 533 16.10 3.14 -8.24
CA THR A 533 15.97 2.50 -9.56
C THR A 533 14.53 2.58 -10.09
N PRO A 534 14.29 2.35 -11.41
CA PRO A 534 12.94 2.21 -11.94
C PRO A 534 12.12 1.07 -11.33
N SER A 535 12.79 0.06 -10.74
CA SER A 535 12.14 -1.03 -9.99
C SER A 535 11.84 -0.70 -8.54
N GLY A 536 12.14 0.52 -8.07
CA GLY A 536 11.87 0.99 -6.71
C GLY A 536 12.93 0.61 -5.68
N LEU A 537 14.12 0.15 -6.09
CA LEU A 537 15.23 -0.12 -5.16
C LEU A 537 15.95 1.20 -4.84
N PHE A 538 15.79 1.69 -3.61
CA PHE A 538 16.51 2.84 -3.09
C PHE A 538 17.89 2.43 -2.57
N THR A 539 18.92 3.21 -2.89
CA THR A 539 20.28 3.09 -2.36
C THR A 539 20.68 4.41 -1.70
N ALA A 540 20.98 4.35 -0.40
CA ALA A 540 21.40 5.50 0.38
C ALA A 540 22.76 6.03 -0.11
N GLY A 541 22.86 7.35 -0.24
CA GLY A 541 24.10 8.07 -0.54
C GLY A 541 24.91 8.40 0.72
N THR A 542 25.77 9.39 0.60
CA THR A 542 26.62 9.89 1.69
C THR A 542 25.98 11.03 2.49
N GLY A 543 24.85 11.58 2.03
CA GLY A 543 24.06 12.56 2.77
C GLY A 543 23.18 11.90 3.83
N PHE A 544 23.10 12.52 5.00
CA PHE A 544 22.30 12.05 6.13
C PHE A 544 21.09 12.96 6.37
N GLY A 545 20.05 12.42 7.01
CA GLY A 545 18.84 13.15 7.37
C GLY A 545 17.58 12.57 6.72
N SER A 546 16.50 13.33 6.78
CA SER A 546 15.18 12.90 6.31
C SER A 546 14.85 13.48 4.93
N GLY A 547 14.07 12.71 4.16
CA GLY A 547 13.59 13.09 2.85
C GLY A 547 12.43 12.21 2.40
N VAL A 548 12.14 12.21 1.11
CA VAL A 548 11.02 11.46 0.52
C VAL A 548 11.43 10.71 -0.74
N VAL A 549 10.92 9.49 -0.87
CA VAL A 549 10.84 8.75 -2.12
C VAL A 549 9.48 9.04 -2.74
N SER A 550 9.45 9.41 -4.02
CA SER A 550 8.19 9.67 -4.76
C SER A 550 8.03 8.68 -5.90
N ALA A 551 6.82 8.14 -6.05
CA ALA A 551 6.40 7.32 -7.18
C ALA A 551 5.28 8.04 -7.93
N THR A 552 5.50 8.31 -9.22
CA THR A 552 4.57 9.05 -10.08
C THR A 552 4.12 8.19 -11.25
N ALA A 553 2.82 8.10 -11.49
CA ALA A 553 2.23 7.47 -12.66
C ALA A 553 1.28 8.47 -13.34
N GLY A 554 1.58 8.90 -14.56
CA GLY A 554 0.82 9.99 -15.19
C GLY A 554 0.89 11.28 -14.37
N THR A 555 -0.25 11.79 -13.91
CA THR A 555 -0.36 13.02 -13.10
C THR A 555 -0.47 12.75 -11.59
N VAL A 556 -0.48 11.48 -11.17
CA VAL A 556 -0.67 11.11 -9.75
C VAL A 556 0.65 10.67 -9.14
N THR A 557 0.95 11.21 -7.96
CA THR A 557 2.18 10.95 -7.21
C THR A 557 1.84 10.50 -5.79
N ALA A 558 2.53 9.46 -5.32
CA ALA A 558 2.59 9.08 -3.92
C ALA A 558 3.99 9.29 -3.37
N THR A 559 4.10 9.51 -2.05
CA THR A 559 5.39 9.70 -1.37
C THR A 559 5.53 8.78 -0.17
N ALA A 560 6.75 8.29 0.07
CA ALA A 560 7.15 7.57 1.27
C ALA A 560 8.29 8.33 1.98
N SER A 561 8.27 8.38 3.31
CA SER A 561 9.30 9.09 4.09
C SER A 561 10.55 8.23 4.24
N ILE A 562 11.73 8.80 4.01
CA ILE A 562 13.01 8.10 4.22
C ILE A 562 13.89 8.86 5.22
N THR A 563 14.65 8.13 6.02
CA THR A 563 15.72 8.69 6.87
C THR A 563 17.01 7.94 6.63
N VAL A 564 18.07 8.66 6.24
CA VAL A 564 19.41 8.10 6.09
C VAL A 564 20.24 8.45 7.32
N THR A 565 20.72 7.43 8.04
CA THR A 565 21.48 7.61 9.28
C THR A 565 22.99 7.63 9.03
N ALA A 566 23.70 8.48 9.80
CA ALA A 566 25.15 8.54 9.75
C ALA A 566 25.78 7.26 10.32
N PRO A 567 26.90 6.77 9.76
CA PRO A 567 27.60 5.61 10.30
C PRO A 567 28.19 5.91 11.67
N THR A 568 27.98 5.00 12.62
CA THR A 568 28.55 5.09 13.97
C THR A 568 30.05 4.80 13.92
N THR A 569 30.88 5.65 14.54
CA THR A 569 32.31 5.38 14.72
C THR A 569 32.67 5.12 16.18
N THR A 570 33.66 4.27 16.41
CA THR A 570 34.17 3.95 17.75
C THR A 570 35.69 3.73 17.71
N THR A 571 36.40 4.00 18.80
CA THR A 571 37.85 3.76 18.90
C THR A 571 38.13 2.65 19.92
N VAL A 572 38.85 1.61 19.50
CA VAL A 572 39.22 0.47 20.34
C VAL A 572 40.71 0.20 20.14
N GLY A 573 41.49 0.08 21.21
CA GLY A 573 42.95 -0.14 21.12
C GLY A 573 43.73 0.95 20.36
N GLY A 574 43.19 2.16 20.23
CA GLY A 574 43.79 3.24 19.46
C GLY A 574 43.51 3.19 17.95
N ILE A 575 42.70 2.23 17.48
CA ILE A 575 42.25 2.13 16.09
C ILE A 575 40.79 2.61 16.01
N THR A 576 40.48 3.44 15.02
CA THR A 576 39.11 3.95 14.81
C THR A 576 38.37 3.07 13.80
N PHE A 577 37.17 2.64 14.16
CA PHE A 577 36.31 1.74 13.39
C PHE A 577 34.98 2.40 13.03
N ARG A 578 34.47 2.09 11.84
CA ARG A 578 33.04 2.14 11.51
C ARG A 578 32.40 0.91 12.14
N LEU A 579 31.43 1.14 13.02
CA LEU A 579 30.73 0.09 13.74
C LEU A 579 29.36 -0.15 13.11
N ASP A 580 29.17 -1.35 12.58
CA ASP A 580 27.85 -1.86 12.19
C ASP A 580 27.35 -2.89 13.21
N VAL A 581 26.19 -2.64 13.79
CA VAL A 581 25.50 -3.53 14.74
C VAL A 581 24.11 -3.94 14.23
N SER A 582 23.79 -3.64 12.98
CA SER A 582 22.46 -3.84 12.41
C SER A 582 22.15 -5.31 12.11
N GLY A 583 23.20 -6.13 11.93
CA GLY A 583 23.10 -7.53 11.54
C GLY A 583 23.19 -8.54 12.68
N SER A 584 23.69 -9.73 12.35
CA SER A 584 23.89 -10.88 13.23
C SER A 584 25.20 -10.81 14.03
N ALA A 585 26.11 -9.90 13.66
CA ALA A 585 27.39 -9.67 14.30
C ALA A 585 27.62 -8.16 14.54
N ASP A 586 28.59 -7.84 15.39
CA ASP A 586 29.16 -6.49 15.47
C ASP A 586 30.40 -6.42 14.59
N VAL A 587 30.34 -5.62 13.52
CA VAL A 587 31.46 -5.48 12.57
C VAL A 587 32.14 -4.14 12.79
N TYR A 588 33.41 -4.21 13.19
CA TYR A 588 34.31 -3.09 13.40
C TYR A 588 35.23 -3.00 12.19
N ALA A 589 34.85 -2.23 11.18
CA ALA A 589 35.70 -2.00 10.02
C ALA A 589 36.56 -0.76 10.22
N GLU A 590 37.89 -0.89 10.21
CA GLU A 590 38.80 0.25 10.39
C GLU A 590 38.42 1.37 9.40
N THR A 591 38.39 2.63 9.84
CA THR A 591 37.83 3.73 9.03
C THR A 591 38.53 3.95 7.69
N THR A 592 39.75 3.43 7.53
CA THR A 592 40.54 3.44 6.29
C THR A 592 40.23 2.28 5.34
N VAL A 593 39.46 1.28 5.75
CA VAL A 593 38.80 0.35 4.83
C VAL A 593 37.83 1.16 3.98
N SER A 594 37.80 0.92 2.66
CA SER A 594 36.91 1.66 1.77
C SER A 594 35.44 1.45 2.18
N ALA A 595 34.58 2.46 1.98
CA ALA A 595 33.17 2.33 2.36
C ALA A 595 32.47 1.16 1.63
N VAL A 596 32.88 0.89 0.38
CA VAL A 596 32.38 -0.23 -0.43
C VAL A 596 32.81 -1.56 0.19
N ASP A 597 34.09 -1.72 0.51
CA ASP A 597 34.60 -2.95 1.13
C ASP A 597 34.01 -3.16 2.52
N SER A 598 33.87 -2.08 3.31
CA SER A 598 33.22 -2.10 4.63
C SER A 598 31.78 -2.59 4.53
N SER A 599 31.03 -2.19 3.50
CA SER A 599 29.67 -2.69 3.29
C SER A 599 29.67 -4.15 2.83
N SER A 600 30.59 -4.52 1.93
CA SER A 600 30.70 -5.88 1.42
C SER A 600 31.02 -6.87 2.53
N ILE A 601 31.93 -6.52 3.44
CA ILE A 601 32.31 -7.39 4.55
C ILE A 601 31.19 -7.52 5.58
N VAL A 602 30.41 -6.46 5.84
CA VAL A 602 29.22 -6.54 6.72
C VAL A 602 28.20 -7.53 6.17
N VAL A 603 27.90 -7.46 4.87
CA VAL A 603 26.98 -8.40 4.22
C VAL A 603 27.50 -9.84 4.32
N GLN A 604 28.77 -10.05 4.00
CA GLN A 604 29.41 -11.36 4.05
C GLN A 604 29.39 -11.95 5.47
N VAL A 605 29.82 -11.19 6.49
CA VAL A 605 29.80 -11.62 7.90
C VAL A 605 28.40 -12.05 8.33
N ASN A 606 27.36 -11.29 7.96
CA ASN A 606 25.99 -11.62 8.34
C ASN A 606 25.48 -12.89 7.66
N ALA A 607 25.80 -13.09 6.37
CA ALA A 607 25.53 -14.33 5.67
C ALA A 607 26.29 -15.50 6.32
N ASP A 608 27.54 -15.27 6.72
CA ASP A 608 28.39 -16.30 7.32
C ASP A 608 27.90 -16.75 8.69
N VAL A 609 27.50 -15.82 9.55
CA VAL A 609 26.84 -16.16 10.82
C VAL A 609 25.57 -16.97 10.57
N GLY A 610 24.78 -16.62 9.55
CA GLY A 610 23.57 -17.36 9.19
C GLY A 610 23.85 -18.81 8.79
N ALA A 611 24.79 -19.03 7.88
CA ALA A 611 25.09 -20.38 7.39
C ALA A 611 25.82 -21.24 8.44
N VAL A 612 26.82 -20.74 9.18
CA VAL A 612 27.47 -21.52 10.25
C VAL A 612 26.45 -21.99 11.31
N GLN A 613 25.53 -21.12 11.73
CA GLN A 613 24.48 -21.53 12.68
C GLN A 613 23.53 -22.59 12.12
N THR A 614 23.30 -22.56 10.80
CA THR A 614 22.46 -23.55 10.11
C THR A 614 23.17 -24.89 10.04
N ASP A 615 24.44 -24.90 9.61
CA ASP A 615 25.23 -26.11 9.40
C ASP A 615 25.58 -26.82 10.72
N TYR A 616 25.70 -26.08 11.81
CA TYR A 616 25.90 -26.62 13.16
C TYR A 616 24.59 -26.81 13.95
N GLY A 617 23.45 -26.32 13.45
CA GLY A 617 22.17 -26.38 14.16
C GLY A 617 22.21 -25.70 15.54
N ARG A 618 23.04 -24.67 15.71
CA ARG A 618 23.30 -23.98 16.98
C ARG A 618 23.38 -22.48 16.74
N ARG A 619 22.87 -21.68 17.67
CA ARG A 619 23.10 -20.24 17.66
C ARG A 619 24.38 -19.90 18.40
N PHE A 620 25.07 -18.84 17.99
CA PHE A 620 26.14 -18.27 18.80
C PHE A 620 25.54 -17.71 20.11
N THR A 621 26.08 -18.16 21.24
CA THR A 621 25.68 -17.72 22.60
C THR A 621 26.26 -16.35 22.93
N VAL A 622 27.42 -16.03 22.36
CA VAL A 622 28.03 -14.70 22.37
C VAL A 622 27.90 -14.13 20.97
N ARG A 623 27.36 -12.92 20.86
CA ARG A 623 27.24 -12.22 19.58
C ARG A 623 28.63 -12.06 18.95
N PRO A 624 28.88 -12.58 17.73
CA PRO A 624 30.19 -12.48 17.11
C PRO A 624 30.64 -11.03 16.94
N LYS A 625 31.91 -10.75 17.25
CA LYS A 625 32.55 -9.47 17.00
C LYS A 625 33.65 -9.66 15.97
N VAL A 626 33.62 -8.90 14.89
CA VAL A 626 34.59 -9.01 13.79
C VAL A 626 35.32 -7.68 13.62
N TYR A 627 36.62 -7.67 13.91
CA TYR A 627 37.50 -6.53 13.72
C TYR A 627 38.24 -6.67 12.40
N VAL A 628 38.00 -5.75 11.48
CA VAL A 628 38.58 -5.72 10.13
C VAL A 628 39.63 -4.62 10.08
N MET A 629 40.90 -5.02 10.06
CA MET A 629 42.05 -4.13 9.98
C MET A 629 42.49 -3.98 8.53
N THR A 630 42.68 -2.75 8.08
CA THR A 630 42.99 -2.40 6.67
C THR A 630 44.32 -2.97 6.22
N THR A 631 45.33 -2.99 7.10
CA THR A 631 46.72 -3.33 6.77
C THR A 631 47.30 -4.35 7.73
N THR A 632 48.34 -5.08 7.31
CA THR A 632 49.08 -5.98 8.22
C THR A 632 49.64 -5.24 9.44
N ALA A 633 50.00 -3.96 9.30
CA ALA A 633 50.47 -3.13 10.41
C ALA A 633 49.36 -2.81 11.43
N SER A 634 48.16 -2.43 10.95
CA SER A 634 47.01 -2.22 11.84
C SER A 634 46.50 -3.53 12.44
N TYR A 635 46.57 -4.65 11.71
CA TYR A 635 46.31 -6.00 12.22
C TYR A 635 47.26 -6.37 13.38
N THR A 636 48.57 -6.20 13.18
CA THR A 636 49.59 -6.42 14.23
C THR A 636 49.37 -5.52 15.44
N THR A 637 48.96 -4.27 15.22
CA THR A 637 48.63 -3.32 16.28
C THR A 637 47.39 -3.78 17.06
N ALA A 638 46.34 -4.23 16.38
CA ALA A 638 45.13 -4.76 17.00
C ALA A 638 45.43 -6.00 17.85
N MET A 639 46.28 -6.92 17.35
CA MET A 639 46.74 -8.09 18.12
C MET A 639 47.32 -7.70 19.49
N GLN A 640 48.09 -6.61 19.54
CA GLN A 640 48.67 -6.12 20.80
C GLN A 640 47.67 -5.35 21.65
N THR A 641 47.00 -4.36 21.05
CA THR A 641 46.26 -3.32 21.78
C THR A 641 44.81 -3.68 22.09
N ILE A 642 44.17 -4.48 21.24
CA ILE A 642 42.78 -4.95 21.41
C ILE A 642 42.79 -6.33 22.05
N PHE A 643 43.64 -7.22 21.53
CA PHE A 643 43.64 -8.62 21.93
C PHE A 643 44.66 -8.95 23.01
N GLY A 644 45.66 -8.11 23.29
CA GLY A 644 46.59 -8.30 24.42
C GLY A 644 47.72 -9.32 24.18
N TYR A 645 48.06 -9.62 22.93
CA TYR A 645 49.26 -10.43 22.62
C TYR A 645 50.55 -9.63 22.88
N THR A 646 51.62 -10.32 23.24
CA THR A 646 52.96 -9.69 23.29
C THR A 646 53.40 -9.25 21.88
N PRO A 647 54.32 -8.28 21.75
CA PRO A 647 54.79 -7.83 20.43
C PRO A 647 55.32 -8.98 19.55
N ALA A 648 56.05 -9.94 20.13
CA ALA A 648 56.57 -11.10 19.42
C ALA A 648 55.43 -12.01 18.89
N GLN A 649 54.46 -12.34 19.74
CA GLN A 649 53.30 -13.16 19.34
C GLN A 649 52.44 -12.45 18.29
N ALA A 650 52.22 -11.14 18.44
CA ALA A 650 51.45 -10.37 17.47
C ALA A 650 52.10 -10.37 16.08
N GLN A 651 53.43 -10.25 16.04
CA GLN A 651 54.19 -10.28 14.79
C GLN A 651 54.21 -11.68 14.17
N GLU A 652 54.31 -12.71 15.00
CA GLU A 652 54.19 -14.11 14.59
C GLU A 652 52.81 -14.41 14.00
N ILE A 653 51.71 -14.02 14.66
CA ILE A 653 50.36 -14.21 14.11
C ILE A 653 50.21 -13.49 12.77
N ALA A 654 50.68 -12.23 12.68
CA ALA A 654 50.57 -11.43 11.47
C ALA A 654 51.42 -11.93 10.29
N SER A 655 52.44 -12.76 10.52
CA SER A 655 53.26 -13.33 9.43
C SER A 655 52.69 -14.60 8.82
N HIS A 656 51.73 -15.27 9.46
CA HIS A 656 51.20 -16.56 8.99
C HIS A 656 49.67 -16.63 8.89
N SER A 657 48.92 -15.69 9.48
CA SER A 657 47.45 -15.70 9.49
C SER A 657 46.85 -14.42 8.87
N GLN A 658 45.78 -14.60 8.09
CA GLN A 658 44.96 -13.50 7.56
C GLN A 658 43.68 -13.27 8.37
N GLY A 659 43.34 -14.20 9.24
CA GLY A 659 42.29 -14.08 10.24
C GLY A 659 42.57 -14.98 11.45
N VAL A 660 42.00 -14.62 12.59
CA VAL A 660 42.08 -15.45 13.80
C VAL A 660 40.88 -15.22 14.70
N PHE A 661 40.30 -16.30 15.20
CA PHE A 661 39.39 -16.32 16.33
C PHE A 661 40.19 -16.25 17.63
N VAL A 662 40.06 -15.13 18.34
CA VAL A 662 40.73 -14.89 19.61
C VAL A 662 39.80 -15.28 20.75
N GLU A 663 39.90 -16.55 21.18
CA GLU A 663 39.04 -17.19 22.20
C GLU A 663 38.80 -16.32 23.44
N ARG A 664 39.88 -15.80 24.05
CA ARG A 664 39.81 -14.97 25.28
C ARG A 664 38.96 -13.70 25.14
N SER A 665 38.73 -13.24 23.92
CA SER A 665 37.94 -12.05 23.63
C SER A 665 36.59 -12.37 22.96
N GLY A 666 36.37 -13.62 22.56
CA GLY A 666 35.20 -14.04 21.79
C GLY A 666 35.03 -13.27 20.48
N ALA A 667 36.14 -12.89 19.85
CA ALA A 667 36.15 -12.00 18.70
C ALA A 667 37.10 -12.50 17.60
N ILE A 668 36.76 -12.14 16.38
CA ILE A 668 37.52 -12.46 15.17
C ILE A 668 38.28 -11.22 14.75
N ALA A 669 39.54 -11.39 14.41
CA ALA A 669 40.38 -10.37 13.82
C ALA A 669 40.71 -10.73 12.37
N LEU A 670 40.61 -9.78 11.46
CA LEU A 670 40.87 -9.98 10.03
C LEU A 670 41.87 -8.96 9.50
N ASN A 671 42.85 -9.43 8.73
CA ASN A 671 43.76 -8.62 7.97
C ASN A 671 43.22 -8.41 6.54
N TRP A 672 42.51 -7.31 6.32
CA TRP A 672 41.86 -7.01 5.03
C TRP A 672 42.86 -6.96 3.87
N GLN A 673 44.11 -6.54 4.10
CA GLN A 673 45.13 -6.47 3.06
C GLN A 673 45.47 -7.85 2.45
N GLY A 674 45.34 -8.92 3.23
CA GLY A 674 45.48 -10.29 2.74
C GLY A 674 44.16 -10.86 2.26
N VAL A 675 43.11 -10.76 3.08
CA VAL A 675 41.78 -11.32 2.80
C VAL A 675 41.19 -10.78 1.48
N SER A 676 41.36 -9.49 1.19
CA SER A 676 40.81 -8.87 -0.03
C SER A 676 41.47 -9.32 -1.34
N ARG A 677 42.57 -10.09 -1.27
CA ARG A 677 43.28 -10.58 -2.47
C ARG A 677 42.60 -11.79 -3.09
N THR A 678 41.91 -12.59 -2.29
CA THR A 678 41.13 -13.74 -2.75
C THR A 678 39.65 -13.38 -2.81
N LYS A 679 38.93 -13.92 -3.79
CA LYS A 679 37.49 -13.74 -3.92
C LYS A 679 36.82 -15.09 -4.22
N PRO A 680 35.82 -15.52 -3.43
CA PRO A 680 35.25 -14.84 -2.25
C PRO A 680 36.21 -14.78 -1.05
N ALA A 681 35.92 -13.92 -0.07
CA ALA A 681 36.66 -13.89 1.19
C ALA A 681 36.11 -15.00 2.11
N THR A 682 36.86 -16.07 2.29
CA THR A 682 36.42 -17.27 3.04
C THR A 682 36.78 -17.24 4.53
N THR A 683 37.82 -16.48 4.89
CA THR A 683 38.40 -16.45 6.24
C THR A 683 37.38 -16.21 7.36
N VAL A 684 36.34 -15.39 7.14
CA VAL A 684 35.33 -15.13 8.20
C VAL A 684 34.54 -16.39 8.55
N ARG A 685 34.15 -17.17 7.54
CA ARG A 685 33.45 -18.45 7.71
C ARG A 685 34.29 -19.42 8.52
N HIS A 686 35.59 -19.50 8.22
CA HIS A 686 36.55 -20.33 8.94
C HIS A 686 36.65 -19.92 10.42
N GLU A 687 36.88 -18.64 10.70
CA GLU A 687 37.00 -18.16 12.09
C GLU A 687 35.68 -18.25 12.88
N LEU A 688 34.52 -18.07 12.23
CA LEU A 688 33.22 -18.29 12.85
C LEU A 688 32.99 -19.78 13.18
N THR A 689 33.57 -20.69 12.39
CA THR A 689 33.49 -22.13 12.64
C THR A 689 34.27 -22.50 13.89
N HIS A 690 35.50 -22.02 14.05
CA HIS A 690 36.23 -22.18 15.31
C HIS A 690 35.43 -21.67 16.51
N MET A 691 34.78 -20.51 16.37
CA MET A 691 33.96 -19.95 17.44
C MET A 691 32.76 -20.85 17.83
N ILE A 692 32.04 -21.43 16.86
CA ILE A 692 30.90 -22.33 17.18
C ILE A 692 31.38 -23.68 17.69
N GLU A 693 32.51 -24.19 17.20
CA GLU A 693 33.10 -25.45 17.67
C GLU A 693 33.58 -25.35 19.12
N HIS A 694 34.29 -24.29 19.48
CA HIS A 694 34.68 -23.99 20.87
C HIS A 694 33.47 -23.84 21.79
N GLN A 695 32.37 -23.28 21.29
CA GLN A 695 31.12 -23.19 22.05
C GLN A 695 30.53 -24.58 22.34
N ILE A 696 30.65 -25.53 21.41
CA ILE A 696 30.12 -26.89 21.58
C ILE A 696 31.08 -27.76 22.41
N ALA A 697 32.38 -27.64 22.17
CA ALA A 697 33.44 -28.43 22.79
C ALA A 697 34.65 -27.52 23.09
N ALA A 698 34.75 -27.01 24.31
CA ALA A 698 35.86 -26.14 24.73
C ALA A 698 37.25 -26.80 24.62
N ASN A 699 37.30 -28.14 24.52
CA ASN A 699 38.51 -28.92 24.30
C ASN A 699 38.74 -29.28 22.82
N ILE A 700 38.05 -28.68 21.85
CA ILE A 700 38.19 -29.04 20.42
C ILE A 700 39.63 -28.91 19.91
N ASP A 701 40.39 -27.95 20.46
CA ASP A 701 41.83 -27.76 20.20
C ASP A 701 42.69 -28.97 20.57
N SER A 702 42.16 -29.94 21.34
CA SER A 702 42.85 -31.21 21.63
C SER A 702 42.95 -32.13 20.41
N VAL A 703 42.22 -31.82 19.32
CA VAL A 703 42.24 -32.54 18.04
C VAL A 703 42.37 -31.55 16.90
N ALA A 704 43.58 -31.08 16.63
CA ALA A 704 43.84 -29.97 15.70
C ALA A 704 43.27 -30.23 14.29
N TRP A 705 43.48 -31.43 13.73
CA TRP A 705 42.93 -31.77 12.40
C TRP A 705 41.40 -31.75 12.32
N LEU A 706 40.68 -32.01 13.42
CA LEU A 706 39.21 -31.95 13.44
C LEU A 706 38.75 -30.49 13.41
N ASN A 707 39.34 -29.66 14.26
CA ASN A 707 39.04 -28.22 14.37
C ASN A 707 39.31 -27.50 13.04
N GLU A 708 40.56 -27.57 12.56
CA GLU A 708 40.98 -26.90 11.33
C GLU A 708 40.33 -27.50 10.07
N GLY A 709 40.11 -28.82 10.07
CA GLY A 709 39.45 -29.51 8.95
C GLY A 709 37.96 -29.18 8.85
N ASN A 710 37.25 -29.00 9.96
CA ASN A 710 35.87 -28.54 9.95
C ASN A 710 35.78 -27.09 9.47
N ALA A 711 36.62 -26.20 9.99
CA ALA A 711 36.65 -24.80 9.58
C ALA A 711 36.94 -24.63 8.08
N ASN A 712 37.92 -25.38 7.54
CA ASN A 712 38.24 -25.34 6.12
C ASN A 712 37.13 -25.97 5.23
N LEU A 713 36.43 -27.02 5.71
CA LEU A 713 35.26 -27.54 4.99
C LEU A 713 34.10 -26.53 4.91
N GLU A 714 33.93 -25.70 5.94
CA GLU A 714 32.92 -24.65 5.92
C GLU A 714 33.26 -23.55 4.90
N GLU A 715 34.53 -23.26 4.64
CA GLU A 715 34.94 -22.35 3.57
C GLU A 715 34.39 -22.80 2.20
N PHE A 716 34.48 -24.09 1.90
CA PHE A 716 34.02 -24.68 0.62
C PHE A 716 32.50 -24.62 0.40
N THR A 717 31.73 -24.23 1.43
CA THR A 717 30.29 -23.97 1.28
C THR A 717 30.01 -22.63 0.60
N ILE A 718 31.02 -21.75 0.52
CA ILE A 718 30.91 -20.44 -0.12
C ILE A 718 30.98 -20.63 -1.64
N ALA A 719 29.99 -20.07 -2.35
CA ALA A 719 29.97 -20.13 -3.81
C ALA A 719 31.16 -19.35 -4.42
N GLY A 720 31.87 -19.99 -5.35
CA GLY A 720 33.04 -19.42 -6.03
C GLY A 720 34.40 -19.81 -5.45
N ASP A 721 34.43 -20.82 -4.56
CA ASP A 721 35.65 -21.35 -3.96
C ASP A 721 35.96 -22.81 -4.35
N GLN A 722 35.55 -23.22 -5.55
CA GLN A 722 35.76 -24.61 -6.01
C GLN A 722 37.23 -24.94 -6.28
N TRP A 723 38.04 -23.94 -6.67
CA TRP A 723 39.46 -24.09 -6.91
C TRP A 723 40.21 -24.55 -5.66
N ASP A 724 39.89 -24.02 -4.48
CA ASP A 724 40.56 -24.41 -3.24
C ASP A 724 40.06 -25.77 -2.72
N SER A 725 38.76 -26.03 -2.86
CA SER A 725 38.19 -27.36 -2.61
C SER A 725 38.83 -28.46 -3.48
N MET A 726 39.12 -28.15 -4.75
CA MET A 726 39.87 -29.02 -5.66
C MET A 726 41.28 -29.28 -5.13
N LEU A 727 42.01 -28.24 -4.73
CA LEU A 727 43.37 -28.37 -4.18
C LEU A 727 43.41 -29.24 -2.93
N SER A 728 42.49 -29.03 -2.00
CA SER A 728 42.37 -29.85 -0.79
C SER A 728 42.17 -31.32 -1.11
N ARG A 729 41.23 -31.63 -2.01
CA ARG A 729 40.91 -33.01 -2.39
C ARG A 729 42.09 -33.70 -3.08
N TYR A 730 42.63 -33.09 -4.12
CA TYR A 730 43.64 -33.72 -4.96
C TYR A 730 45.06 -33.66 -4.34
N GLY A 731 45.33 -32.66 -3.50
CA GLY A 731 46.51 -32.59 -2.65
C GLY A 731 46.59 -33.76 -1.67
N ALA A 732 45.54 -34.01 -0.89
CA ALA A 732 45.50 -35.15 0.03
C ALA A 732 45.59 -36.50 -0.70
N ALA A 733 44.94 -36.62 -1.86
CA ALA A 733 45.00 -37.80 -2.71
C ALA A 733 46.42 -38.06 -3.26
N SER A 734 47.11 -37.00 -3.67
CA SER A 734 48.50 -37.03 -4.12
C SER A 734 49.47 -37.40 -3.00
N MET A 735 49.26 -36.88 -1.79
CA MET A 735 50.02 -37.31 -0.62
C MET A 735 49.81 -38.79 -0.33
N ALA A 736 48.58 -39.30 -0.43
CA ALA A 736 48.25 -40.70 -0.18
C ALA A 736 48.89 -41.66 -1.20
N VAL A 737 48.88 -41.32 -2.49
CA VAL A 737 49.49 -42.18 -3.54
C VAL A 737 51.02 -42.22 -3.44
N ASN A 738 51.62 -41.12 -2.97
CA ASN A 738 53.08 -40.97 -2.80
C ASN A 738 53.58 -41.34 -1.39
N ASN A 739 52.71 -41.83 -0.51
CA ASN A 739 53.05 -42.21 0.87
C ASN A 739 53.65 -41.05 1.69
N LEU A 740 53.05 -39.86 1.58
CA LEU A 740 53.44 -38.61 2.23
C LEU A 740 52.43 -38.12 3.28
N LEU A 741 51.40 -38.91 3.60
CA LEU A 741 50.43 -38.57 4.64
C LEU A 741 51.13 -38.50 6.00
N PHE A 742 50.78 -37.48 6.79
CA PHE A 742 51.19 -37.38 8.18
C PHE A 742 50.50 -38.45 9.03
N ALA A 743 51.18 -38.92 10.07
CA ALA A 743 50.53 -39.79 11.04
C ALA A 743 49.40 -39.02 11.72
N ILE A 744 48.23 -39.64 11.87
CA ILE A 744 47.06 -38.99 12.51
C ILE A 744 47.41 -38.42 13.90
N PRO A 745 48.16 -39.11 14.78
CA PRO A 745 48.59 -38.53 16.06
C PRO A 745 49.38 -37.22 15.92
N ASP A 746 50.17 -37.06 14.87
CA ASP A 746 51.00 -35.86 14.63
C ASP A 746 50.18 -34.66 14.13
N ILE A 747 49.04 -34.89 13.49
CA ILE A 747 48.08 -33.83 13.09
C ILE A 747 46.95 -33.66 14.12
N THR A 748 46.81 -34.56 15.09
CA THR A 748 45.99 -34.35 16.29
C THR A 748 46.68 -33.38 17.25
N SER A 749 48.00 -33.48 17.41
CA SER A 749 48.77 -32.67 18.34
C SER A 749 48.89 -31.21 17.90
N ARG A 750 48.29 -30.29 18.66
CA ARG A 750 48.38 -28.83 18.43
C ARG A 750 49.82 -28.31 18.39
N SER A 751 50.71 -28.86 19.22
CA SER A 751 52.10 -28.40 19.24
C SER A 751 52.86 -28.81 17.97
N VAL A 752 52.55 -29.98 17.42
CA VAL A 752 53.17 -30.46 16.18
C VAL A 752 52.55 -29.75 14.97
N TRP A 753 51.24 -29.55 14.98
CA TRP A 753 50.51 -28.73 14.00
C TRP A 753 51.14 -27.34 13.85
N ASN A 754 51.18 -26.57 14.95
CA ASN A 754 51.70 -25.20 14.93
C ASN A 754 53.21 -25.08 14.60
N ALA A 755 53.96 -26.18 14.68
CA ALA A 755 55.40 -26.17 14.38
C ALA A 755 55.71 -26.37 12.89
N ARG A 756 54.73 -26.75 12.06
CA ARG A 756 54.93 -26.93 10.62
C ARG A 756 55.02 -25.59 9.89
N SER A 757 55.85 -25.55 8.85
CA SER A 757 55.99 -24.42 7.93
C SER A 757 55.73 -24.88 6.50
N GLU A 758 55.57 -23.94 5.57
CA GLU A 758 55.39 -24.28 4.16
C GLU A 758 56.54 -25.16 3.62
N PRO A 759 56.25 -26.13 2.74
CA PRO A 759 54.93 -26.50 2.19
C PRO A 759 54.14 -27.50 3.06
N ALA A 760 54.69 -27.95 4.20
CA ALA A 760 54.06 -28.94 5.07
C ALA A 760 52.79 -28.40 5.74
N LEU A 761 52.74 -27.07 5.98
CA LEU A 761 51.58 -26.36 6.50
C LEU A 761 50.37 -26.49 5.58
N THR A 762 50.50 -26.18 4.29
CA THR A 762 49.38 -26.38 3.35
C THR A 762 48.92 -27.85 3.30
N ASN A 763 49.86 -28.79 3.34
CA ASN A 763 49.57 -30.22 3.25
C ASN A 763 48.84 -30.80 4.47
N GLU A 764 49.09 -30.29 5.68
CA GLU A 764 48.36 -30.76 6.86
C GLU A 764 46.88 -30.33 6.82
N TYR A 765 46.59 -29.14 6.28
CA TYR A 765 45.21 -28.68 6.02
C TYR A 765 44.53 -29.57 4.99
N TYR A 766 45.17 -29.89 3.87
CA TYR A 766 44.59 -30.81 2.88
C TYR A 766 44.22 -32.16 3.49
N GLN A 767 45.14 -32.75 4.27
CA GLN A 767 44.87 -34.01 4.94
C GLN A 767 43.76 -33.89 5.99
N ALA A 768 43.79 -32.86 6.84
CA ALA A 768 42.81 -32.63 7.89
C ALA A 768 41.39 -32.46 7.33
N THR A 769 41.21 -31.57 6.37
CA THR A 769 39.93 -31.30 5.70
C THR A 769 39.35 -32.58 5.10
N GLN A 770 40.17 -33.38 4.41
CA GLN A 770 39.68 -34.62 3.81
C GLN A 770 39.43 -35.73 4.84
N LEU A 771 40.17 -35.78 5.96
CA LEU A 771 39.83 -36.68 7.08
C LEU A 771 38.47 -36.32 7.69
N VAL A 772 38.18 -35.03 7.86
CA VAL A 772 36.86 -34.58 8.34
C VAL A 772 35.78 -34.90 7.30
N GLN A 773 36.05 -34.76 6.01
CA GLN A 773 35.10 -35.16 4.97
C GLN A 773 34.81 -36.68 5.03
N LEU A 774 35.83 -37.51 5.29
CA LEU A 774 35.63 -38.95 5.51
C LEU A 774 34.81 -39.23 6.77
N LEU A 775 34.99 -38.48 7.87
CA LEU A 775 34.13 -38.55 9.05
C LEU A 775 32.68 -38.19 8.71
N ARG A 776 32.46 -37.08 7.99
CA ARG A 776 31.12 -36.64 7.55
C ARG A 776 30.47 -37.68 6.63
N ASN A 777 31.24 -38.35 5.78
CA ASN A 777 30.74 -39.44 4.94
C ASN A 777 30.30 -40.68 5.76
N ASP A 778 30.99 -40.96 6.88
CA ASP A 778 30.68 -42.12 7.73
C ASP A 778 29.52 -41.86 8.70
N LEU A 779 29.46 -40.66 9.28
CA LEU A 779 28.55 -40.33 10.39
C LEU A 779 27.42 -39.38 10.00
N GLY A 780 27.54 -38.72 8.85
CA GLY A 780 26.77 -37.51 8.52
C GLY A 780 27.18 -36.32 9.39
N GLN A 781 26.76 -35.11 8.97
CA GLN A 781 27.01 -33.88 9.72
C GLN A 781 26.46 -33.97 11.16
N ALA A 782 25.24 -34.47 11.33
CA ALA A 782 24.63 -34.66 12.64
C ALA A 782 25.43 -35.59 13.55
N GLY A 783 26.08 -36.62 12.99
CA GLY A 783 26.94 -37.51 13.76
C GLY A 783 28.24 -36.84 14.17
N VAL A 784 28.87 -36.04 13.32
CA VAL A 784 30.06 -35.25 13.68
C VAL A 784 29.71 -34.23 14.78
N LEU A 785 28.58 -33.54 14.68
CA LEU A 785 28.08 -32.65 15.73
C LEU A 785 27.87 -33.41 17.05
N ARG A 786 27.35 -34.64 16.99
CA ARG A 786 27.19 -35.47 18.18
C ARG A 786 28.54 -35.84 18.82
N VAL A 787 29.58 -36.06 18.02
CA VAL A 787 30.95 -36.27 18.53
C VAL A 787 31.44 -35.02 19.27
N LEU A 788 31.26 -33.83 18.69
CA LEU A 788 31.61 -32.57 19.36
C LEU A 788 30.85 -32.39 20.69
N GLU A 789 29.54 -32.67 20.73
CA GLU A 789 28.76 -32.58 21.97
C GLU A 789 29.27 -33.53 23.06
N LEU A 790 29.67 -34.75 22.71
CA LEU A 790 30.23 -35.72 23.64
C LEU A 790 31.62 -35.28 24.14
N MET A 791 32.43 -34.65 23.28
CA MET A 791 33.69 -34.02 23.69
C MET A 791 33.44 -32.87 24.67
N GLY A 792 32.47 -32.01 24.37
CA GLY A 792 32.03 -30.94 25.29
C GLY A 792 31.49 -31.45 26.62
N ALA A 793 30.94 -32.67 26.65
CA ALA A 793 30.56 -33.38 27.87
C ALA A 793 31.74 -34.06 28.61
N GLY A 794 32.97 -33.86 28.14
CA GLY A 794 34.20 -34.32 28.79
C GLY A 794 34.77 -35.64 28.27
N GLN A 795 34.23 -36.22 27.19
CA GLN A 795 34.83 -37.41 26.57
C GLN A 795 36.07 -37.07 25.73
N THR A 796 36.99 -38.02 25.59
CA THR A 796 38.03 -37.91 24.54
C THR A 796 37.38 -38.08 23.18
N PHE A 797 38.02 -37.55 22.13
CA PHE A 797 37.52 -37.69 20.77
C PHE A 797 37.35 -39.15 20.35
N GLU A 798 38.29 -40.05 20.70
CA GLU A 798 38.20 -41.47 20.34
C GLU A 798 37.01 -42.15 21.02
N ALA A 799 36.70 -41.79 22.26
CA ALA A 799 35.54 -42.32 22.99
C ALA A 799 34.22 -41.78 22.40
N ALA A 800 34.17 -40.48 22.11
CA ALA A 800 33.02 -39.84 21.47
C ALA A 800 32.76 -40.41 20.06
N TYR A 801 33.81 -40.56 19.26
CA TYR A 801 33.73 -41.22 17.95
C TYR A 801 33.25 -42.67 18.09
N ALA A 802 33.80 -43.46 19.02
CA ALA A 802 33.39 -44.84 19.20
C ALA A 802 31.92 -44.97 19.62
N ALA A 803 31.44 -44.08 20.49
CA ALA A 803 30.06 -44.03 20.91
C ALA A 803 29.11 -43.71 19.74
N GLN A 804 29.51 -42.83 18.83
CA GLN A 804 28.68 -42.43 17.69
C GLN A 804 28.79 -43.37 16.48
N ALA A 805 29.99 -43.89 16.20
CA ALA A 805 30.29 -44.70 15.02
C ALA A 805 30.06 -46.20 15.25
N GLY A 806 29.93 -46.64 16.50
CA GLY A 806 29.83 -48.07 16.86
C GLY A 806 31.11 -48.88 16.60
N ARG A 807 32.25 -48.22 16.40
CA ARG A 807 33.57 -48.83 16.12
C ARG A 807 34.71 -47.97 16.65
N SER A 808 35.87 -48.56 16.90
CA SER A 808 37.03 -47.81 17.39
C SER A 808 37.56 -46.80 16.36
N PHE A 809 38.15 -45.70 16.84
CA PHE A 809 38.82 -44.74 15.97
C PHE A 809 40.09 -45.31 15.31
N ALA A 810 40.71 -46.33 15.90
CA ALA A 810 41.83 -47.06 15.29
C ALA A 810 41.45 -47.67 13.93
N SER A 811 40.24 -48.25 13.83
CA SER A 811 39.74 -48.80 12.56
C SER A 811 39.54 -47.73 11.48
N PHE A 812 39.12 -46.52 11.87
CA PHE A 812 39.06 -45.38 10.96
C PHE A 812 40.45 -44.99 10.48
N SER A 813 41.40 -44.90 11.41
CA SER A 813 42.78 -44.49 11.16
C SER A 813 43.51 -45.44 10.21
N GLU A 814 43.36 -46.76 10.41
CA GLU A 814 43.96 -47.80 9.55
C GLU A 814 43.45 -47.73 8.11
N GLY A 815 42.16 -47.39 7.91
CA GLY A 815 41.55 -47.28 6.58
C GLY A 815 41.75 -45.92 5.90
N ALA A 816 42.19 -44.89 6.63
CA ALA A 816 42.19 -43.50 6.15
C ALA A 816 43.06 -43.31 4.90
N ALA A 817 44.29 -43.85 4.89
CA ALA A 817 45.20 -43.70 3.76
C ALA A 817 44.64 -44.27 2.44
N ALA A 818 44.01 -45.45 2.50
CA ALA A 818 43.38 -46.06 1.34
C ALA A 818 42.17 -45.25 0.83
N ARG A 819 41.39 -44.68 1.75
CA ARG A 819 40.24 -43.82 1.42
C ARG A 819 40.64 -42.48 0.83
N LEU A 820 41.69 -41.85 1.37
CA LEU A 820 42.26 -40.62 0.81
C LEU A 820 42.85 -40.88 -0.59
N ARG A 821 43.52 -42.02 -0.79
CA ARG A 821 43.96 -42.46 -2.13
C ARG A 821 42.79 -42.71 -3.09
N ALA A 822 41.60 -43.05 -2.59
CA ALA A 822 40.42 -43.25 -3.42
C ALA A 822 39.70 -41.94 -3.81
N LEU A 823 40.17 -40.77 -3.35
CA LEU A 823 39.59 -39.47 -3.72
C LEU A 823 39.73 -39.15 -5.22
N ALA A 824 40.71 -39.76 -5.89
CA ALA A 824 40.88 -39.74 -7.35
C ALA A 824 40.88 -41.15 -7.93
N GLN A 825 40.35 -41.29 -9.16
CA GLN A 825 40.17 -42.59 -9.82
C GLN A 825 41.46 -43.11 -10.48
N THR A 826 42.31 -42.21 -10.97
CA THR A 826 43.54 -42.54 -11.70
C THR A 826 44.70 -41.67 -11.23
N TYR A 827 45.91 -42.20 -11.32
CA TYR A 827 47.14 -41.49 -10.97
C TYR A 827 48.24 -41.74 -12.00
N PRO A 828 49.03 -40.71 -12.37
CA PRO A 828 48.79 -39.29 -12.09
C PRO A 828 47.58 -38.74 -12.88
N GLY A 829 47.11 -37.53 -12.58
CA GLY A 829 45.91 -36.95 -13.19
C GLY A 829 45.91 -35.42 -13.26
N VAL A 830 44.89 -34.86 -13.91
CA VAL A 830 44.60 -33.41 -13.97
C VAL A 830 43.17 -33.19 -13.48
N ALA A 831 42.98 -32.20 -12.61
CA ALA A 831 41.69 -31.71 -12.16
C ALA A 831 41.50 -30.26 -12.61
N THR A 832 40.24 -29.84 -12.76
CA THR A 832 39.89 -28.47 -13.13
C THR A 832 38.71 -27.94 -12.31
N ALA A 833 38.70 -26.64 -11.99
CA ALA A 833 37.61 -25.92 -11.32
C ALA A 833 37.16 -24.71 -12.15
N THR A 834 35.89 -24.31 -12.05
CA THR A 834 35.30 -23.22 -12.88
C THR A 834 35.45 -21.82 -12.28
N ASP A 835 36.33 -21.68 -11.30
CA ASP A 835 36.73 -20.45 -10.64
C ASP A 835 38.26 -20.47 -10.41
N ASN A 836 38.79 -19.34 -9.94
CA ASN A 836 40.18 -19.15 -9.58
C ASN A 836 40.27 -18.20 -8.37
N PRO A 837 41.48 -17.97 -7.81
CA PRO A 837 41.64 -17.11 -6.63
C PRO A 837 41.14 -15.67 -6.80
N ARG A 838 40.76 -15.24 -8.01
CA ARG A 838 40.23 -13.90 -8.31
C ARG A 838 38.72 -13.89 -8.60
N GLY A 839 38.04 -15.03 -8.53
CA GLY A 839 36.61 -15.19 -8.80
C GLY A 839 36.33 -16.16 -9.96
N ALA A 840 35.35 -15.84 -10.81
CA ALA A 840 35.03 -16.69 -11.96
C ALA A 840 36.24 -16.86 -12.90
N GLY A 841 36.47 -18.08 -13.38
CA GLY A 841 37.69 -18.40 -14.12
C GLY A 841 37.84 -19.89 -14.43
N LEU A 842 39.08 -20.34 -14.60
CA LEU A 842 39.44 -21.75 -14.76
C LEU A 842 40.74 -21.99 -14.03
N SER A 843 40.70 -22.86 -13.04
CA SER A 843 41.90 -23.36 -12.37
C SER A 843 42.13 -24.83 -12.71
N PHE A 844 43.38 -25.28 -12.62
CA PHE A 844 43.73 -26.68 -12.75
C PHE A 844 44.79 -27.09 -11.73
N ASP A 845 44.72 -28.36 -11.33
CA ASP A 845 45.72 -28.99 -10.48
C ASP A 845 46.18 -30.31 -11.12
N LEU A 846 47.50 -30.45 -11.24
CA LEU A 846 48.13 -31.73 -11.54
C LEU A 846 48.28 -32.49 -10.24
N TYR A 847 47.99 -33.79 -10.19
CA TYR A 847 48.08 -34.54 -8.94
C TYR A 847 48.61 -35.97 -9.12
N GLY A 848 49.22 -36.49 -8.05
CA GLY A 848 49.72 -37.85 -7.97
C GLY A 848 50.98 -38.13 -8.78
N PHE A 849 51.70 -37.09 -9.20
CA PHE A 849 53.00 -37.23 -9.83
C PHE A 849 54.06 -37.54 -8.78
N THR A 850 55.18 -38.15 -9.20
CA THR A 850 56.33 -38.35 -8.31
C THR A 850 56.80 -36.98 -7.77
N PRO A 851 56.98 -36.82 -6.45
CA PRO A 851 57.40 -35.54 -5.87
C PRO A 851 58.64 -34.96 -6.52
N ASN A 852 58.65 -33.65 -6.74
CA ASN A 852 59.75 -32.90 -7.37
C ASN A 852 60.12 -33.35 -8.80
N SER A 853 59.28 -34.14 -9.47
CA SER A 853 59.50 -34.54 -10.87
C SER A 853 59.12 -33.44 -11.86
N GLN A 854 59.63 -33.55 -13.09
CA GLN A 854 59.30 -32.60 -14.16
C GLN A 854 58.13 -33.11 -15.01
N VAL A 855 57.18 -32.22 -15.28
CA VAL A 855 55.99 -32.47 -16.09
C VAL A 855 55.83 -31.34 -17.11
N THR A 856 55.54 -31.66 -18.36
CA THR A 856 55.27 -30.66 -19.39
C THR A 856 53.78 -30.39 -19.49
N VAL A 857 53.38 -29.14 -19.29
CA VAL A 857 51.98 -28.68 -19.34
C VAL A 857 51.71 -27.95 -20.64
N PHE A 858 50.62 -28.31 -21.30
CA PHE A 858 50.11 -27.64 -22.49
C PHE A 858 48.61 -27.39 -22.35
N ILE A 859 48.19 -26.14 -22.54
CA ILE A 859 46.80 -25.70 -22.44
C ILE A 859 46.32 -25.38 -23.86
N ASN A 860 45.19 -25.97 -24.27
CA ASN A 860 44.64 -25.80 -25.62
C ASN A 860 43.16 -25.46 -25.58
N GLY A 861 42.72 -24.46 -26.34
CA GLY A 861 41.33 -24.00 -26.39
C GLY A 861 41.20 -22.80 -27.33
N PRO A 862 40.30 -21.83 -27.02
CA PRO A 862 40.21 -20.55 -27.74
C PRO A 862 41.54 -19.78 -27.86
N ALA A 863 42.42 -19.97 -26.89
CA ALA A 863 43.85 -19.66 -26.98
C ALA A 863 44.67 -20.89 -26.56
N SER A 864 45.95 -20.93 -26.92
CA SER A 864 46.83 -22.05 -26.56
C SER A 864 48.13 -21.57 -25.92
N SER A 865 48.62 -22.28 -24.91
CA SER A 865 49.93 -22.00 -24.32
C SER A 865 51.05 -22.60 -25.19
N VAL A 866 52.27 -22.13 -25.03
CA VAL A 866 53.44 -22.93 -25.43
C VAL A 866 53.62 -24.07 -24.40
N PRO A 867 53.98 -25.31 -24.80
CA PRO A 867 54.30 -26.36 -23.85
C PRO A 867 55.39 -25.92 -22.87
N ARG A 868 55.12 -26.00 -21.56
CA ARG A 868 56.03 -25.53 -20.51
C ARG A 868 56.33 -26.67 -19.54
N THR A 869 57.62 -26.97 -19.36
CA THR A 869 58.06 -27.88 -18.30
C THR A 869 58.00 -27.17 -16.95
N VAL A 870 57.32 -27.80 -16.00
CA VAL A 870 57.17 -27.35 -14.61
C VAL A 870 57.63 -28.47 -13.68
N THR A 871 58.03 -28.08 -12.46
CA THR A 871 58.35 -29.04 -11.40
C THR A 871 57.14 -29.16 -10.48
N VAL A 872 56.64 -30.37 -10.29
CA VAL A 872 55.58 -30.62 -9.30
C VAL A 872 56.13 -30.46 -7.89
N GLU A 873 55.29 -30.04 -6.97
CA GLU A 873 55.61 -29.76 -5.58
C GLU A 873 56.02 -31.03 -4.80
N SER A 874 56.45 -30.84 -3.56
CA SER A 874 56.93 -31.93 -2.69
C SER A 874 55.84 -32.95 -2.32
N ASN A 875 54.57 -32.62 -2.52
CA ASN A 875 53.41 -33.52 -2.37
C ASN A 875 52.98 -34.17 -3.70
N GLY A 876 53.65 -33.86 -4.81
CA GLY A 876 53.33 -34.39 -6.14
C GLY A 876 52.24 -33.62 -6.90
N THR A 877 51.90 -32.39 -6.49
CA THR A 877 50.90 -31.55 -7.19
C THR A 877 51.49 -30.35 -7.95
N TYR A 878 50.70 -29.71 -8.80
CA TYR A 878 51.05 -28.42 -9.42
C TYR A 878 49.78 -27.65 -9.77
N PHE A 879 49.58 -26.53 -9.09
CA PHE A 879 48.45 -25.65 -9.30
C PHE A 879 48.77 -24.51 -10.27
N ASN A 880 47.81 -24.18 -11.14
CA ASN A 880 47.81 -22.93 -11.85
C ASN A 880 46.38 -22.56 -12.30
N TYR A 881 46.20 -21.33 -12.78
CA TYR A 881 44.91 -20.87 -13.29
C TYR A 881 45.08 -19.97 -14.52
N LEU A 882 44.00 -19.86 -15.29
CA LEU A 882 43.90 -18.92 -16.41
C LEU A 882 43.39 -17.59 -15.85
N ASP A 883 44.16 -16.53 -16.11
CA ASP A 883 43.78 -15.17 -15.75
C ASP A 883 42.82 -14.56 -16.78
N ALA A 884 42.38 -13.33 -16.51
CA ALA A 884 41.43 -12.61 -17.35
C ALA A 884 41.94 -12.31 -18.78
N ALA A 885 43.22 -12.51 -19.09
CA ALA A 885 43.76 -12.34 -20.43
C ALA A 885 43.42 -13.53 -21.35
N TRP A 886 43.04 -14.68 -20.79
CA TRP A 886 42.58 -15.83 -21.56
C TRP A 886 41.12 -15.63 -22.01
N PRO A 887 40.77 -15.86 -23.28
CA PRO A 887 39.37 -15.77 -23.72
C PRO A 887 38.45 -16.76 -22.98
N PRO A 888 37.17 -16.42 -22.73
CA PRO A 888 36.20 -17.40 -22.23
C PRO A 888 36.03 -18.59 -23.19
N GLY A 889 35.82 -19.77 -22.63
CA GLY A 889 35.55 -20.98 -23.41
C GLY A 889 36.09 -22.26 -22.77
N GLN A 890 35.97 -23.37 -23.49
CA GLN A 890 36.45 -24.66 -23.01
C GLN A 890 37.95 -24.83 -23.32
N TYR A 891 38.73 -25.20 -22.32
CA TYR A 891 40.15 -25.49 -22.46
C TYR A 891 40.44 -26.93 -22.04
N THR A 892 41.38 -27.56 -22.73
CA THR A 892 41.98 -28.83 -22.37
C THR A 892 43.38 -28.58 -21.80
N VAL A 893 43.60 -28.99 -20.56
CA VAL A 893 44.92 -28.99 -19.91
C VAL A 893 45.51 -30.38 -20.06
N THR A 894 46.67 -30.48 -20.70
CA THR A 894 47.41 -31.73 -20.91
C THR A 894 48.73 -31.69 -20.16
N ALA A 895 48.99 -32.73 -19.37
CA ALA A 895 50.25 -32.97 -18.69
C ALA A 895 50.96 -34.18 -19.30
N THR A 896 52.23 -34.02 -19.69
CA THR A 896 53.05 -35.07 -20.32
C THR A 896 54.33 -35.28 -19.51
N TRP A 897 54.64 -36.54 -19.22
CA TRP A 897 55.85 -36.97 -18.50
C TRP A 897 56.40 -38.26 -19.11
N ALA A 898 57.51 -38.79 -18.56
CA ALA A 898 58.15 -40.00 -19.08
C ALA A 898 57.24 -41.25 -19.13
N GLY A 899 56.19 -41.29 -18.29
CA GLY A 899 55.24 -42.40 -18.23
C GLY A 899 53.97 -42.22 -19.07
N GLY A 900 53.81 -41.11 -19.81
CA GLY A 900 52.66 -40.89 -20.70
C GLY A 900 52.11 -39.47 -20.66
N SER A 901 50.84 -39.33 -21.02
CA SER A 901 50.09 -38.07 -21.00
C SER A 901 48.70 -38.25 -20.41
N VAL A 902 48.25 -37.27 -19.63
CA VAL A 902 46.88 -37.17 -19.09
C VAL A 902 46.32 -35.79 -19.37
N SER A 903 45.00 -35.70 -19.55
CA SER A 903 44.34 -34.44 -19.86
C SER A 903 43.00 -34.32 -19.14
N ALA A 904 42.61 -33.09 -18.81
CA ALA A 904 41.28 -32.75 -18.34
C ALA A 904 40.77 -31.50 -19.06
N THR A 905 39.45 -31.36 -19.16
CA THR A 905 38.81 -30.18 -19.76
C THR A 905 38.10 -29.36 -18.70
N GLY A 906 38.25 -28.04 -18.75
CA GLY A 906 37.51 -27.11 -17.91
C GLY A 906 36.98 -25.92 -18.71
N ILE A 907 36.08 -25.14 -18.10
CA ILE A 907 35.46 -23.97 -18.73
C ILE A 907 36.01 -22.72 -18.06
N HIS A 908 36.61 -21.84 -18.85
CA HIS A 908 37.00 -20.50 -18.43
C HIS A 908 35.82 -19.55 -18.60
N THR A 909 35.38 -18.94 -17.50
CA THR A 909 34.31 -17.94 -17.48
C THR A 909 34.85 -16.61 -16.97
N LEU A 910 34.27 -15.50 -17.44
CA LEU A 910 34.56 -14.16 -16.91
C LEU A 910 33.29 -13.61 -16.28
N THR A 911 33.42 -12.94 -15.15
CA THR A 911 32.33 -12.13 -14.62
C THR A 911 32.21 -10.87 -15.49
N ALA A 912 31.02 -10.63 -16.05
CA ALA A 912 30.75 -9.35 -16.70
C ALA A 912 30.81 -8.25 -15.63
N ASN A 913 31.87 -7.44 -15.64
CA ASN A 913 31.85 -6.16 -14.95
C ASN A 913 30.87 -5.26 -15.70
N VAL A 914 29.63 -5.19 -15.23
CA VAL A 914 28.77 -4.03 -15.54
C VAL A 914 29.27 -2.87 -14.68
N GLY A 915 30.48 -2.39 -14.99
CA GLY A 915 30.90 -1.07 -14.56
C GLY A 915 29.94 -0.06 -15.17
N SER A 916 29.64 1.02 -14.45
CA SER A 916 28.77 2.10 -14.91
C SER A 916 29.14 2.55 -16.33
N VAL A 917 28.40 2.09 -17.33
CA VAL A 917 28.43 2.63 -18.68
C VAL A 917 27.41 3.75 -18.69
N SER A 918 27.85 5.00 -18.86
CA SER A 918 26.93 6.06 -19.27
C SER A 918 26.51 5.75 -20.71
N PHE A 919 25.23 5.45 -20.91
CA PHE A 919 24.69 5.32 -22.25
C PHE A 919 24.44 6.72 -22.81
N ASP A 920 25.11 7.08 -23.90
CA ASP A 920 24.57 8.09 -24.80
C ASP A 920 23.29 7.52 -25.42
N ALA A 921 22.24 8.35 -25.51
CA ALA A 921 20.95 7.95 -26.05
C ALA A 921 21.09 7.46 -27.50
N GLY A 922 21.02 6.14 -27.73
CA GLY A 922 20.93 5.55 -29.07
C GLY A 922 21.61 4.20 -29.33
N ALA A 923 22.30 3.56 -28.37
CA ALA A 923 22.94 2.27 -28.61
C ALA A 923 22.07 1.07 -28.15
N GLU A 924 21.72 0.17 -29.07
CA GLU A 924 21.10 -1.13 -28.78
C GLU A 924 22.10 -2.09 -28.11
N LEU A 925 21.69 -2.73 -27.01
CA LEU A 925 22.43 -3.80 -26.36
C LEU A 925 21.84 -5.15 -26.78
N VAL A 926 22.54 -5.90 -27.64
CA VAL A 926 22.18 -7.29 -27.96
C VAL A 926 22.79 -8.21 -26.90
N LEU A 927 21.97 -8.67 -25.95
CA LEU A 927 22.30 -9.73 -25.01
C LEU A 927 21.98 -11.08 -25.66
N GLU A 928 22.96 -11.74 -26.26
CA GLU A 928 22.84 -13.15 -26.64
C GLU A 928 23.03 -14.04 -25.40
N LEU A 929 21.92 -14.46 -24.79
CA LEU A 929 21.92 -15.54 -23.80
C LEU A 929 21.85 -16.89 -24.53
N PRO A 930 22.80 -17.82 -24.33
CA PRO A 930 22.64 -19.18 -24.85
C PRO A 930 21.66 -19.97 -23.98
N ILE A 931 20.35 -19.85 -24.27
CA ILE A 931 19.34 -20.75 -23.72
C ILE A 931 19.38 -22.05 -24.54
N ARG A 932 19.96 -23.13 -24.00
CA ARG A 932 19.72 -24.48 -24.51
C ARG A 932 18.43 -25.04 -23.90
N LEU A 933 17.33 -24.95 -24.64
CA LEU A 933 16.14 -25.77 -24.39
C LEU A 933 16.38 -27.18 -24.94
N SER A 934 16.56 -28.15 -24.06
CA SER A 934 16.50 -29.56 -24.43
C SER A 934 15.03 -29.97 -24.62
N VAL A 935 14.57 -30.00 -25.86
CA VAL A 935 13.32 -30.68 -26.24
C VAL A 935 13.63 -32.17 -26.38
N THR A 936 13.24 -32.97 -25.40
CA THR A 936 13.17 -34.43 -25.56
C THR A 936 11.87 -34.77 -26.27
N SER A 937 11.92 -35.00 -27.58
CA SER A 937 10.91 -35.77 -28.28
C SER A 937 11.18 -37.26 -28.03
N ALA A 938 10.27 -37.94 -27.35
CA ALA A 938 10.15 -39.40 -27.38
C ALA A 938 8.93 -39.76 -28.26
N PRO A 939 8.93 -40.93 -28.92
CA PRO A 939 7.98 -41.29 -29.97
C PRO A 939 6.53 -41.37 -29.52
#